data_AF-A0A2M8B546-F1
#
_entry.id   AF-A0A2M8B546-F1
#
_cell.length_a   1.000
_cell.length_b   1.000
_cell.length_c   1.000
_cell.angle_alpha   90.00
_cell.angle_beta   90.00
_cell.angle_gamma   90.00
#
_symmetry.space_group_name_H-M   'P 1'
#
loop_
_entity.id
_entity.type
_entity.pdbx_description
1 polymer ?
#
loop_
_entity_poly.entity_id
_entity_poly.type
_entity_poly.pdbx_seq_one_letter_code
_entity_poly.pdbx_strand_id
1 'polypeptide(L)'
;MEQNLILAGVGGQGILTIAQAISKAALRRGLHIKQAEVHGMSQRGGGVQSHLRIASHEIFSDLIQVGHVDLIIAVEPLESLRYVHYLAEQGALVSSLNAFVNIGNYPPIETVLDRVSAHRRHILIDGELIARAAGSGRASNMAVLGAASLHLALDPQDLEDAVSALFEDKGENVVEVNQRAFRFGRNAAMAYLDGLERGATSRTVRHWLETLPTEHLAEPERPDMPVIDVVHMQDKLSGAEVHAVERALRNVYEEGRTQLFEHEVYTIVQLIGAISPPHHIFLSMDELISEDALAQFPGERVVVKLVSPDVVHKSDANGIVFVRKDYDSVREEIDRLIERHRETADVRGVLVVEFVERTQPGFGNELFLGIRATREFGPVIAAGLGGIDTEYLARKMLPGIAVAKALATDTTAEEFLELFKKTAAYDILSGRARGRRREVSDGELLRCFRAFILLAQRFCVARGEGGPDVAELEVNPFAFRQQRMIPLDGRGTLFPVALGTPARPVAAVEALLEPRSIGVLGASATAMNFGRIILNNVLDSGFPRERLYAVKAGQETLDGARCIATLSEAPEPLDLLVIAAAAKQLPALVREAWAADVGAVILISGGVGETEGSEDIKEEVRAAIAEGRREGRRTVFLGPNSLGVISRPGHYDTFFIPSGKLDKRWAKPARRAALLSQSGAFIVSRLSNLETLDPAFAVSIGNQLDLTPSDVMMAIGRRDDIDVIGLYAEGFNDLDGLVSIQTIRTLSEAGKDIVFYKAGRTEQGRSAAAGHTAAVAGDYDVCQSAAGQAGAIVTDTFKEFEQLMELCTALHCKDVAGVHVGAISNAGFETVGMADAIRGHRYKVDMVELSGVPTARLAQLLTQQGLGALVNPRNPLDLTPMANEDAYEGAIRVMLDSPEIHALVVGVVPLTAALETTPDEIGETGSLVERLPRLFHQSKKPIIVVVDSGSLYDPLARAIRSRGVPVFRSADQAIRSLGRYLCHRVYDVERFEGSESLGAPRG
;
A
#
# COMPACT_ATOMS: atom_id res chain seq x y z
N MET A 1 -33.35 -39.27 -30.97
CA MET A 1 -32.43 -38.52 -30.09
C MET A 1 -31.53 -39.52 -29.41
N GLU A 2 -30.22 -39.32 -29.43
CA GLU A 2 -29.25 -40.05 -28.61
C GLU A 2 -28.22 -39.03 -28.12
N GLN A 3 -27.85 -39.07 -26.84
CA GLN A 3 -26.81 -38.23 -26.26
C GLN A 3 -26.03 -39.01 -25.19
N ASN A 4 -24.71 -39.01 -25.33
CA ASN A 4 -23.76 -39.66 -24.44
C ASN A 4 -23.04 -38.62 -23.58
N LEU A 5 -23.07 -38.82 -22.26
CA LEU A 5 -22.60 -37.87 -21.27
C LEU A 5 -21.58 -38.54 -20.34
N ILE A 6 -20.55 -37.80 -19.95
CA ILE A 6 -19.70 -38.15 -18.80
C ILE A 6 -19.87 -37.08 -17.73
N LEU A 7 -20.19 -37.52 -16.52
CA LEU A 7 -20.20 -36.71 -15.31
C LEU A 7 -18.93 -36.99 -14.53
N ALA A 8 -18.18 -35.95 -14.18
CA ALA A 8 -16.87 -36.09 -13.54
C ALA A 8 -16.70 -35.15 -12.33
N GLY A 9 -15.98 -35.59 -11.31
CA GLY A 9 -15.71 -34.76 -10.13
C GLY A 9 -15.05 -35.53 -8.99
N VAL A 10 -14.93 -34.89 -7.82
CA VAL A 10 -14.33 -35.49 -6.62
C VAL A 10 -15.41 -35.71 -5.54
N GLY A 11 -15.38 -36.86 -4.85
CA GLY A 11 -16.26 -37.15 -3.70
C GLY A 11 -17.70 -37.59 -4.02
N GLY A 12 -18.06 -37.78 -5.30
CA GLY A 12 -19.24 -38.53 -5.75
C GLY A 12 -20.62 -37.86 -5.59
N GLN A 13 -20.94 -37.21 -4.46
CA GLN A 13 -22.31 -36.74 -4.18
C GLN A 13 -22.83 -35.68 -5.17
N GLY A 14 -21.96 -34.77 -5.63
CA GLY A 14 -22.31 -33.72 -6.58
C GLY A 14 -22.73 -34.28 -7.95
N ILE A 15 -21.91 -35.18 -8.51
CA ILE A 15 -22.15 -35.80 -9.82
C ILE A 15 -23.40 -36.70 -9.82
N LEU A 16 -23.67 -37.40 -8.71
CA LEU A 16 -24.82 -38.28 -8.56
C LEU A 16 -26.12 -37.48 -8.62
N THR A 17 -26.15 -36.32 -7.98
CA THR A 17 -27.35 -35.47 -7.97
C THR A 17 -27.63 -34.89 -9.36
N ILE A 18 -26.58 -34.51 -10.10
CA ILE A 18 -26.71 -34.08 -11.50
C ILE A 18 -27.23 -35.23 -12.38
N ALA A 19 -26.66 -36.44 -12.24
CA ALA A 19 -27.12 -37.62 -12.95
C ALA A 19 -28.60 -37.91 -12.71
N GLN A 20 -29.03 -37.85 -11.44
CA GLN A 20 -30.42 -38.06 -11.05
C GLN A 20 -31.37 -37.00 -11.64
N ALA A 21 -30.95 -35.73 -11.70
CA ALA A 21 -31.77 -34.64 -12.27
C ALA A 21 -32.00 -34.86 -13.76
N ILE A 22 -30.92 -35.13 -14.50
CA ILE A 22 -30.97 -35.45 -15.92
C ILE A 22 -31.84 -36.70 -16.16
N SER A 23 -31.71 -37.71 -15.28
CA SER A 23 -32.46 -38.96 -15.38
C SER A 23 -33.97 -38.77 -15.20
N LYS A 24 -34.37 -37.99 -14.18
CA LYS A 24 -35.78 -37.65 -13.96
C LYS A 24 -36.37 -36.86 -15.14
N ALA A 25 -35.63 -35.88 -15.67
CA ALA A 25 -36.06 -35.10 -16.82
C ALA A 25 -36.22 -35.97 -18.08
N ALA A 26 -35.26 -36.86 -18.37
CA ALA A 26 -35.32 -37.77 -19.51
C ALA A 26 -36.49 -38.77 -19.42
N LEU A 27 -36.72 -39.36 -18.25
CA LEU A 27 -37.81 -40.32 -18.03
C LEU A 27 -39.18 -39.67 -18.20
N ARG A 28 -39.37 -38.41 -17.78
CA ARG A 28 -40.61 -37.66 -18.01
C ARG A 28 -40.94 -37.47 -19.49
N ARG A 29 -39.92 -37.44 -20.36
CA ARG A 29 -40.06 -37.37 -21.83
C ARG A 29 -40.19 -38.75 -22.49
N GLY A 30 -40.24 -39.83 -21.72
CA GLY A 30 -40.31 -41.20 -22.25
C GLY A 30 -39.02 -41.67 -22.93
N LEU A 31 -37.88 -41.06 -22.60
CA LEU A 31 -36.58 -41.47 -23.12
C LEU A 31 -36.01 -42.64 -22.31
N HIS A 32 -35.24 -43.50 -22.98
CA HIS A 32 -34.46 -44.55 -22.34
C HIS A 32 -33.18 -43.97 -21.76
N ILE A 33 -32.77 -44.49 -20.60
CA ILE A 33 -31.57 -44.05 -19.90
C ILE A 33 -30.77 -45.24 -19.37
N LYS A 34 -29.45 -45.16 -19.48
CA LYS A 34 -28.52 -46.06 -18.78
C LYS A 34 -27.40 -45.28 -18.13
N GLN A 35 -27.03 -45.70 -16.93
CA GLN A 35 -25.99 -45.09 -16.13
C GLN A 35 -25.02 -46.16 -15.63
N ALA A 36 -23.72 -45.95 -15.84
CA ALA A 36 -22.66 -46.75 -15.23
C ALA A 36 -21.84 -45.87 -14.28
N GLU A 37 -21.81 -46.24 -13.00
CA GLU A 37 -21.08 -45.52 -11.95
C GLU A 37 -19.90 -46.34 -11.43
N VAL A 38 -18.77 -45.69 -11.18
CA VAL A 38 -17.66 -46.31 -10.44
C VAL A 38 -17.79 -45.95 -8.96
N HIS A 39 -18.59 -46.70 -8.22
CA HIS A 39 -18.94 -46.41 -6.82
C HIS A 39 -17.79 -46.68 -5.82
N GLY A 40 -16.77 -47.46 -6.21
CA GLY A 40 -15.78 -48.07 -5.29
C GLY A 40 -14.66 -47.17 -4.74
N MET A 41 -14.46 -45.95 -5.24
CA MET A 41 -13.39 -45.03 -4.76
C MET A 41 -13.90 -43.76 -4.06
N SER A 42 -15.22 -43.65 -3.84
CA SER A 42 -15.89 -42.41 -3.44
C SER A 42 -15.66 -41.96 -1.98
N GLN A 43 -15.17 -42.82 -1.08
CA GLN A 43 -15.10 -42.51 0.35
C GLN A 43 -13.86 -41.72 0.82
N ARG A 44 -12.89 -41.39 -0.05
CA ARG A 44 -11.62 -40.73 0.35
C ARG A 44 -11.12 -39.68 -0.65
N GLY A 45 -12.01 -38.85 -1.18
CA GLY A 45 -11.61 -37.78 -2.13
C GLY A 45 -11.07 -38.30 -3.46
N GLY A 46 -11.38 -39.54 -3.86
CA GLY A 46 -11.02 -40.02 -5.19
C GLY A 46 -11.79 -39.27 -6.29
N GLY A 47 -11.19 -39.17 -7.48
CA GLY A 47 -11.90 -38.82 -8.70
C GLY A 47 -12.99 -39.86 -8.99
N VAL A 48 -14.17 -39.38 -9.38
CA VAL A 48 -15.35 -40.19 -9.67
C VAL A 48 -15.88 -39.81 -11.04
N GLN A 49 -16.27 -40.81 -11.81
CA GLN A 49 -16.96 -40.65 -13.09
C GLN A 49 -18.26 -41.44 -13.14
N SER A 50 -19.21 -40.93 -13.93
CA SER A 50 -20.43 -41.64 -14.32
C SER A 50 -20.66 -41.49 -15.81
N HIS A 51 -20.78 -42.61 -16.51
CA HIS A 51 -21.27 -42.64 -17.89
C HIS A 51 -22.79 -42.57 -17.86
N LEU A 52 -23.39 -41.67 -18.64
CA LEU A 52 -24.83 -41.49 -18.72
C LEU A 52 -25.26 -41.39 -20.18
N ARG A 53 -26.16 -42.26 -20.61
CA ARG A 53 -26.64 -42.31 -22.00
C ARG A 53 -28.14 -42.10 -22.03
N ILE A 54 -28.61 -41.23 -22.93
CA ILE A 54 -30.02 -40.90 -23.10
C ILE A 54 -30.39 -41.16 -24.55
N ALA A 55 -31.46 -41.90 -24.81
CA ALA A 55 -31.89 -42.18 -26.17
C ALA A 55 -33.40 -42.33 -26.32
N SER A 56 -33.91 -42.05 -27.52
CA SER A 56 -35.30 -42.34 -27.90
C SER A 56 -35.54 -43.81 -28.29
N HIS A 57 -34.53 -44.66 -28.12
CA HIS A 57 -34.56 -46.09 -28.39
C HIS A 57 -33.88 -46.84 -27.23
N GLU A 58 -34.10 -48.14 -27.13
CA GLU A 58 -33.54 -48.95 -26.03
C GLU A 58 -32.00 -48.99 -26.06
N ILE A 59 -31.37 -48.73 -24.91
CA ILE A 59 -29.92 -48.68 -24.77
C ILE A 59 -29.41 -50.02 -24.25
N PHE A 60 -28.59 -50.72 -25.03
CA PHE A 60 -28.10 -52.05 -24.64
C PHE A 60 -26.87 -52.00 -23.71
N SER A 61 -25.98 -51.01 -23.85
CA SER A 61 -24.76 -50.84 -23.04
C SER A 61 -24.72 -49.49 -22.33
N ASP A 62 -24.26 -49.50 -21.08
CA ASP A 62 -24.08 -48.36 -20.19
C ASP A 62 -22.72 -47.65 -20.33
N LEU A 63 -21.73 -48.29 -20.97
CA LEU A 63 -20.41 -47.70 -21.25
C LEU A 63 -20.42 -46.93 -22.57
N ILE A 64 -19.63 -45.85 -22.62
CA ILE A 64 -19.45 -45.01 -23.80
C ILE A 64 -18.05 -45.24 -24.36
N GLN A 65 -17.94 -45.40 -25.67
CA GLN A 65 -16.65 -45.57 -26.35
C GLN A 65 -15.85 -44.26 -26.38
N VAL A 66 -14.53 -44.39 -26.46
CA VAL A 66 -13.60 -43.25 -26.61
C VAL A 66 -13.93 -42.50 -27.90
N GLY A 67 -14.00 -41.17 -27.85
CA GLY A 67 -14.37 -40.31 -28.97
C GLY A 67 -15.88 -40.25 -29.29
N HIS A 68 -16.76 -40.76 -28.42
CA HIS A 68 -18.22 -40.81 -28.64
C HIS A 68 -19.04 -40.10 -27.54
N VAL A 69 -18.41 -39.31 -26.67
CA VAL A 69 -19.11 -38.46 -25.68
C VAL A 69 -19.49 -37.13 -26.31
N ASP A 70 -20.76 -36.77 -26.21
CA ASP A 70 -21.30 -35.50 -26.72
C ASP A 70 -21.09 -34.34 -25.74
N LEU A 71 -21.12 -34.62 -24.44
CA LEU A 71 -20.95 -33.60 -23.40
C LEU A 71 -20.29 -34.18 -22.14
N ILE A 72 -19.22 -33.53 -21.70
CA ILE A 72 -18.60 -33.77 -20.38
C ILE A 72 -19.08 -32.67 -19.43
N ILE A 73 -19.61 -33.06 -18.28
CA ILE A 73 -20.03 -32.15 -17.21
C ILE A 73 -19.16 -32.44 -16.00
N ALA A 74 -18.29 -31.50 -15.66
CA ALA A 74 -17.35 -31.65 -14.56
C ALA A 74 -17.64 -30.65 -13.43
N VAL A 75 -17.79 -31.15 -12.20
CA VAL A 75 -17.91 -30.29 -11.01
C VAL A 75 -16.54 -29.94 -10.41
N GLU A 76 -15.46 -30.46 -10.99
CA GLU A 76 -14.07 -30.19 -10.66
C GLU A 76 -13.26 -30.11 -11.98
N PRO A 77 -12.43 -29.06 -12.19
CA PRO A 77 -11.83 -28.79 -13.49
C PRO A 77 -10.76 -29.77 -13.96
N LEU A 78 -9.95 -30.35 -13.06
CA LEU A 78 -8.94 -31.33 -13.47
C LEU A 78 -9.59 -32.63 -13.97
N GLU A 79 -10.67 -33.07 -13.34
CA GLU A 79 -11.44 -34.24 -13.75
C GLU A 79 -12.05 -34.07 -15.15
N SER A 80 -12.36 -32.84 -15.57
CA SER A 80 -12.78 -32.56 -16.94
C SER A 80 -11.74 -32.97 -18.00
N LEU A 81 -10.45 -32.73 -17.72
CA LEU A 81 -9.34 -33.06 -18.60
C LEU A 81 -9.01 -34.56 -18.58
N ARG A 82 -9.26 -35.27 -17.47
CA ARG A 82 -9.00 -36.71 -17.38
C ARG A 82 -9.84 -37.50 -18.39
N TYR A 83 -11.05 -37.05 -18.67
CA TYR A 83 -11.99 -37.74 -19.56
C TYR A 83 -12.12 -37.12 -20.95
N VAL A 84 -11.32 -36.09 -21.26
CA VAL A 84 -11.43 -35.35 -22.52
C VAL A 84 -11.17 -36.21 -23.76
N HIS A 85 -10.41 -37.29 -23.62
CA HIS A 85 -10.18 -38.26 -24.70
C HIS A 85 -11.44 -39.04 -25.11
N TYR A 86 -12.47 -39.10 -24.26
CA TYR A 86 -13.76 -39.65 -24.62
C TYR A 86 -14.62 -38.69 -25.46
N LEU A 87 -14.31 -37.39 -25.46
CA LEU A 87 -15.09 -36.37 -26.14
C LEU A 87 -15.05 -36.57 -27.66
N ALA A 88 -16.21 -36.53 -28.30
CA ALA A 88 -16.32 -36.51 -29.75
C ALA A 88 -15.78 -35.20 -30.33
N GLU A 89 -15.46 -35.19 -31.63
CA GLU A 89 -14.90 -34.01 -32.32
C GLU A 89 -15.79 -32.76 -32.18
N GLN A 90 -17.11 -32.95 -32.12
CA GLN A 90 -18.10 -31.88 -31.92
C GLN A 90 -18.65 -31.81 -30.49
N GLY A 91 -18.08 -32.59 -29.56
CA GLY A 91 -18.53 -32.62 -28.17
C GLY A 91 -18.24 -31.30 -27.44
N ALA A 92 -19.01 -31.04 -26.37
CA ALA A 92 -18.84 -29.87 -25.53
C ALA A 92 -18.31 -30.23 -24.13
N LEU A 93 -17.61 -29.28 -23.51
CA LEU A 93 -17.02 -29.43 -22.17
C LEU A 93 -17.57 -28.35 -21.26
N VAL A 94 -18.28 -28.74 -20.20
CA VAL A 94 -18.79 -27.81 -19.19
C VAL A 94 -18.13 -28.14 -17.87
N SER A 95 -17.41 -27.18 -17.30
CA SER A 95 -16.68 -27.40 -16.05
C SER A 95 -16.88 -26.27 -15.05
N SER A 96 -16.96 -26.64 -13.78
CA SER A 96 -16.80 -25.70 -12.67
C SER A 96 -15.38 -25.14 -12.60
N LEU A 97 -15.24 -23.92 -12.07
CA LEU A 97 -13.96 -23.31 -11.69
C LEU A 97 -13.41 -23.82 -10.36
N ASN A 98 -14.27 -24.35 -9.48
CA ASN A 98 -13.88 -24.67 -8.11
C ASN A 98 -13.02 -25.93 -8.07
N ALA A 99 -11.72 -25.76 -7.82
CA ALA A 99 -10.75 -26.85 -7.69
C ALA A 99 -10.84 -27.55 -6.33
N PHE A 100 -10.86 -28.89 -6.34
CA PHE A 100 -10.74 -29.70 -5.13
C PHE A 100 -9.30 -30.21 -5.02
N VAL A 101 -8.43 -29.42 -4.38
CA VAL A 101 -7.00 -29.75 -4.25
C VAL A 101 -6.80 -30.73 -3.11
N ASN A 102 -6.63 -32.01 -3.46
CA ASN A 102 -6.41 -33.09 -2.51
C ASN A 102 -5.28 -34.06 -2.90
N ILE A 103 -4.48 -33.65 -3.88
CA ILE A 103 -3.27 -34.32 -4.33
C ILE A 103 -2.12 -33.32 -4.30
N GLY A 104 -0.93 -33.75 -3.90
CA GLY A 104 0.24 -32.86 -3.75
C GLY A 104 0.77 -32.28 -5.07
N ASN A 105 0.38 -32.85 -6.22
CA ASN A 105 0.82 -32.43 -7.55
C ASN A 105 -0.31 -31.82 -8.39
N TYR A 106 -1.32 -31.21 -7.76
CA TYR A 106 -2.38 -30.53 -8.48
C TYR A 106 -1.77 -29.41 -9.35
N PRO A 107 -2.03 -29.37 -10.68
CA PRO A 107 -1.44 -28.36 -11.55
C PRO A 107 -1.93 -26.95 -11.18
N PRO A 108 -1.16 -25.88 -11.51
CA PRO A 108 -1.68 -24.52 -11.37
C PRO A 108 -3.04 -24.40 -12.05
N ILE A 109 -4.00 -23.83 -11.34
CA ILE A 109 -5.40 -23.91 -11.76
C ILE A 109 -5.63 -23.21 -13.11
N GLU A 110 -4.95 -22.09 -13.36
CA GLU A 110 -5.00 -21.43 -14.67
C GLU A 110 -4.43 -22.31 -15.80
N THR A 111 -3.45 -23.18 -15.53
CA THR A 111 -2.98 -24.15 -16.53
C THR A 111 -4.05 -25.19 -16.86
N VAL A 112 -4.82 -25.62 -15.87
CA VAL A 112 -5.96 -26.54 -16.08
C VAL A 112 -7.02 -25.83 -16.92
N LEU A 113 -7.37 -24.60 -16.55
CA LEU A 113 -8.44 -23.82 -17.20
C LEU A 113 -8.06 -23.38 -18.63
N ASP A 114 -6.79 -23.05 -18.89
CA ASP A 114 -6.27 -22.78 -20.23
C ASP A 114 -6.35 -24.04 -21.11
N ARG A 115 -6.07 -25.22 -20.56
CA ARG A 115 -6.24 -26.48 -21.29
C ARG A 115 -7.70 -26.80 -21.57
N VAL A 116 -8.59 -26.54 -20.62
CA VAL A 116 -10.04 -26.70 -20.84
C VAL A 116 -10.52 -25.75 -21.93
N SER A 117 -10.09 -24.48 -21.89
CA SER A 117 -10.49 -23.46 -22.86
C SER A 117 -9.85 -23.60 -24.25
N ALA A 118 -8.79 -24.41 -24.38
CA ALA A 118 -8.26 -24.81 -25.69
C ALA A 118 -9.26 -25.65 -26.50
N HIS A 119 -10.28 -26.24 -25.88
CA HIS A 119 -11.36 -26.93 -26.58
C HIS A 119 -12.35 -25.94 -27.18
N ARG A 120 -12.69 -26.10 -28.47
CA ARG A 120 -13.54 -25.15 -29.21
C ARG A 120 -14.90 -24.90 -28.56
N ARG A 121 -15.52 -25.93 -27.97
CA ARG A 121 -16.83 -25.85 -27.32
C ARG A 121 -16.66 -26.07 -25.81
N HIS A 122 -16.47 -24.99 -25.06
CA HIS A 122 -16.31 -25.05 -23.62
C HIS A 122 -17.16 -24.00 -22.90
N ILE A 123 -17.54 -24.31 -21.66
CA ILE A 123 -18.17 -23.39 -20.72
C ILE A 123 -17.48 -23.56 -19.36
N LEU A 124 -17.05 -22.45 -18.79
CA LEU A 124 -16.37 -22.39 -17.51
C LEU A 124 -17.12 -21.42 -16.59
N ILE A 125 -17.67 -21.93 -15.49
CA ILE A 125 -18.44 -21.12 -14.51
C ILE A 125 -18.03 -21.41 -13.07
N ASP A 126 -18.11 -20.41 -12.19
CA ASP A 126 -17.92 -20.62 -10.75
C ASP A 126 -19.21 -21.14 -10.10
N GLY A 127 -19.32 -22.47 -9.99
CA GLY A 127 -20.52 -23.10 -9.46
C GLY A 127 -20.82 -22.72 -8.00
N GLU A 128 -19.80 -22.53 -7.17
CA GLU A 128 -19.99 -22.17 -5.76
C GLU A 128 -20.40 -20.71 -5.59
N LEU A 129 -19.76 -19.78 -6.30
CA LEU A 129 -20.12 -18.36 -6.28
C LEU A 129 -21.59 -18.18 -6.69
N ILE A 130 -21.98 -18.83 -7.79
CA ILE A 130 -23.35 -18.79 -8.30
C ILE A 130 -24.33 -19.39 -7.28
N ALA A 131 -23.99 -20.50 -6.64
CA ALA A 131 -24.85 -21.14 -5.65
C ALA A 131 -24.98 -20.32 -4.35
N ARG A 132 -23.91 -19.66 -3.91
CA ARG A 132 -23.97 -18.71 -2.78
C ARG A 132 -24.86 -17.52 -3.11
N ALA A 133 -24.74 -16.96 -4.30
CA ALA A 133 -25.64 -15.91 -4.79
C ALA A 133 -27.11 -16.37 -4.84
N ALA A 134 -27.34 -17.66 -5.09
CA ALA A 134 -28.66 -18.27 -5.04
C ALA A 134 -29.20 -18.53 -3.61
N GLY A 135 -28.35 -18.41 -2.58
CA GLY A 135 -28.71 -18.56 -1.16
C GLY A 135 -28.07 -19.75 -0.44
N SER A 136 -27.32 -20.63 -1.13
CA SER A 136 -26.55 -21.70 -0.48
C SER A 136 -25.46 -22.27 -1.38
N GLY A 137 -24.21 -22.26 -0.90
CA GLY A 137 -23.09 -22.91 -1.59
C GLY A 137 -23.26 -24.43 -1.82
N ARG A 138 -24.20 -25.08 -1.10
CA ARG A 138 -24.51 -26.52 -1.27
C ARG A 138 -25.19 -26.84 -2.62
N ALA A 139 -25.68 -25.83 -3.33
CA ALA A 139 -26.35 -25.97 -4.62
C ALA A 139 -25.41 -25.81 -5.84
N SER A 140 -24.08 -25.88 -5.64
CA SER A 140 -23.09 -25.65 -6.70
C SER A 140 -23.21 -26.60 -7.89
N ASN A 141 -23.54 -27.87 -7.62
CA ASN A 141 -23.83 -28.85 -8.64
C ASN A 141 -25.06 -28.50 -9.50
N MET A 142 -26.07 -27.83 -8.93
CA MET A 142 -27.24 -27.36 -9.69
C MET A 142 -26.88 -26.19 -10.61
N ALA A 143 -25.98 -25.29 -10.17
CA ALA A 143 -25.44 -24.25 -11.04
C ALA A 143 -24.69 -24.83 -12.25
N VAL A 144 -23.84 -25.85 -12.02
CA VAL A 144 -23.14 -26.57 -13.11
C VAL A 144 -24.13 -27.27 -14.06
N LEU A 145 -25.18 -27.90 -13.53
CA LEU A 145 -26.26 -28.47 -14.35
C LEU A 145 -26.99 -27.38 -15.17
N GLY A 146 -27.23 -26.22 -14.58
CA GLY A 146 -27.76 -25.03 -15.24
C GLY A 146 -26.93 -24.64 -16.45
N ALA A 147 -25.61 -24.53 -16.30
CA ALA A 147 -24.71 -24.25 -17.41
C ALA A 147 -24.74 -25.36 -18.48
N ALA A 148 -24.74 -26.62 -18.06
CA ALA A 148 -24.78 -27.76 -18.96
C ALA A 148 -26.08 -27.85 -19.78
N SER A 149 -27.17 -27.25 -19.30
CA SER A 149 -28.46 -27.22 -20.00
C SER A 149 -28.44 -26.53 -21.37
N LEU A 150 -27.39 -25.77 -21.71
CA LEU A 150 -27.19 -25.20 -23.05
C LEU A 150 -26.71 -26.24 -24.09
N HIS A 151 -26.23 -27.39 -23.62
CA HIS A 151 -25.71 -28.47 -24.47
C HIS A 151 -26.44 -29.80 -24.27
N LEU A 152 -27.28 -29.91 -23.24
CA LEU A 152 -28.18 -31.05 -23.06
C LEU A 152 -29.31 -31.00 -24.08
N ALA A 153 -29.64 -32.14 -24.68
CA ALA A 153 -30.77 -32.29 -25.58
C ALA A 153 -32.11 -32.50 -24.81
N LEU A 154 -32.26 -31.83 -23.67
CA LEU A 154 -33.45 -31.82 -22.83
C LEU A 154 -33.95 -30.37 -22.67
N ASP A 155 -35.26 -30.21 -22.47
CA ASP A 155 -35.83 -28.88 -22.22
C ASP A 155 -35.33 -28.34 -20.86
N PRO A 156 -34.84 -27.10 -20.80
CA PRO A 156 -34.41 -26.49 -19.55
C PRO A 156 -35.49 -26.49 -18.46
N GLN A 157 -36.77 -26.36 -18.84
CA GLN A 157 -37.88 -26.41 -17.90
C GLN A 157 -38.04 -27.81 -17.29
N ASP A 158 -37.86 -28.88 -18.07
CA ASP A 158 -37.93 -30.25 -17.53
C ASP A 158 -36.80 -30.53 -16.54
N LEU A 159 -35.61 -30.00 -16.81
CA LEU A 159 -34.46 -30.09 -15.91
C LEU A 159 -34.73 -29.34 -14.61
N GLU A 160 -35.29 -28.13 -14.69
CA GLU A 160 -35.64 -27.34 -13.51
C GLU A 160 -36.75 -28.01 -12.67
N ASP A 161 -37.78 -28.55 -13.32
CA ASP A 161 -38.84 -29.30 -12.65
C ASP A 161 -38.31 -30.61 -12.03
N ALA A 162 -37.27 -31.20 -12.63
CA ALA A 162 -36.60 -32.38 -12.08
C ALA A 162 -35.74 -32.03 -10.86
N VAL A 163 -35.08 -30.87 -10.86
CA VAL A 163 -34.40 -30.30 -9.68
C VAL A 163 -35.40 -30.09 -8.56
N SER A 164 -36.57 -29.49 -8.83
CA SER A 164 -37.63 -29.34 -7.82
C SER A 164 -38.02 -30.66 -7.18
N ALA A 165 -38.31 -31.67 -8.00
CA ALA A 165 -38.73 -32.99 -7.54
C ALA A 165 -37.60 -33.80 -6.86
N LEU A 166 -36.34 -33.40 -6.97
CA LEU A 166 -35.22 -34.04 -6.24
C LEU A 166 -35.12 -33.56 -4.80
N PHE A 167 -35.53 -32.33 -4.55
CA PHE A 167 -35.35 -31.67 -3.26
C PHE A 167 -36.66 -31.45 -2.49
N GLU A 168 -37.80 -31.89 -3.03
CA GLU A 168 -39.14 -31.76 -2.46
C GLU A 168 -39.19 -32.19 -0.99
N ASP A 169 -38.62 -33.35 -0.66
CA ASP A 169 -38.57 -33.90 0.71
C ASP A 169 -37.66 -33.11 1.67
N LYS A 170 -36.89 -32.12 1.18
CA LYS A 170 -35.95 -31.30 1.96
C LYS A 170 -36.49 -29.91 2.31
N GLY A 171 -37.73 -29.59 1.91
CA GLY A 171 -38.44 -28.35 2.25
C GLY A 171 -38.36 -27.27 1.17
N GLU A 172 -39.38 -26.39 1.16
CA GLU A 172 -39.61 -25.38 0.10
C GLU A 172 -38.40 -24.47 -0.13
N ASN A 173 -37.74 -24.00 0.92
CA ASN A 173 -36.57 -23.13 0.81
C ASN A 173 -35.38 -23.84 0.11
N VAL A 174 -35.18 -25.14 0.37
CA VAL A 174 -34.11 -25.91 -0.29
C VAL A 174 -34.42 -26.10 -1.77
N VAL A 175 -35.68 -26.35 -2.11
CA VAL A 175 -36.14 -26.42 -3.50
C VAL A 175 -35.87 -25.10 -4.22
N GLU A 176 -36.30 -23.98 -3.63
CA GLU A 176 -36.17 -22.65 -4.24
C GLU A 176 -34.72 -22.27 -4.49
N VAL A 177 -33.82 -22.51 -3.52
CA VAL A 177 -32.39 -22.24 -3.67
C VAL A 177 -31.75 -23.06 -4.80
N ASN A 178 -32.12 -24.33 -4.94
CA ASN A 178 -31.57 -25.20 -5.99
C ASN A 178 -32.10 -24.83 -7.39
N GLN A 179 -33.38 -24.48 -7.52
CA GLN A 179 -33.94 -23.96 -8.78
C GLN A 179 -33.29 -22.64 -9.17
N ARG A 180 -33.09 -21.74 -8.20
CA ARG A 180 -32.42 -20.45 -8.42
C ARG A 180 -30.96 -20.65 -8.85
N ALA A 181 -30.24 -21.56 -8.22
CA ALA A 181 -28.87 -21.92 -8.62
C ALA A 181 -28.81 -22.46 -10.05
N PHE A 182 -29.76 -23.33 -10.45
CA PHE A 182 -29.87 -23.81 -11.82
C PHE A 182 -30.08 -22.67 -12.83
N ARG A 183 -31.03 -21.77 -12.57
CA ARG A 183 -31.29 -20.62 -13.46
C ARG A 183 -30.08 -19.70 -13.58
N PHE A 184 -29.44 -19.35 -12.45
CA PHE A 184 -28.27 -18.47 -12.46
C PHE A 184 -27.10 -19.12 -13.21
N GLY A 185 -26.90 -20.44 -13.04
CA GLY A 185 -25.88 -21.20 -13.77
C GLY A 185 -26.10 -21.18 -15.29
N ARG A 186 -27.35 -21.31 -15.73
CA ARG A 186 -27.72 -21.19 -17.15
C ARG A 186 -27.44 -19.79 -17.69
N ASN A 187 -27.83 -18.74 -16.96
CA ASN A 187 -27.62 -17.35 -17.36
C ASN A 187 -26.12 -17.00 -17.44
N ALA A 188 -25.32 -17.43 -16.46
CA ALA A 188 -23.87 -17.26 -16.48
C ALA A 188 -23.22 -17.94 -17.68
N ALA A 189 -23.69 -19.13 -18.06
CA ALA A 189 -23.21 -19.85 -19.23
C ALA A 189 -23.55 -19.16 -20.56
N MET A 190 -24.73 -18.54 -20.67
CA MET A 190 -25.09 -17.74 -21.85
C MET A 190 -24.20 -16.50 -21.98
N ALA A 191 -24.00 -15.78 -20.88
CA ALA A 191 -23.09 -14.64 -20.82
C ALA A 191 -21.64 -15.03 -21.13
N TYR A 192 -21.22 -16.22 -20.68
CA TYR A 192 -19.91 -16.77 -21.00
C TYR A 192 -19.69 -16.92 -22.50
N LEU A 193 -20.66 -17.53 -23.19
CA LEU A 193 -20.59 -17.75 -24.64
C LEU A 193 -20.65 -16.44 -25.44
N ASP A 194 -21.52 -15.50 -25.05
CA ASP A 194 -21.61 -14.17 -25.68
C ASP A 194 -20.28 -13.40 -25.57
N GLY A 195 -19.60 -13.47 -24.41
CA GLY A 195 -18.28 -12.86 -24.23
C GLY A 195 -17.22 -13.44 -25.17
N LEU A 196 -17.21 -14.77 -25.35
CA LEU A 196 -16.31 -15.43 -26.30
C LEU A 196 -16.63 -15.06 -27.77
N GLU A 197 -17.91 -14.99 -28.13
CA GLU A 197 -18.35 -14.57 -29.48
C GLU A 197 -17.95 -13.13 -29.80
N ARG A 198 -17.87 -12.26 -28.80
CA ARG A 198 -17.38 -10.89 -28.91
C ARG A 198 -15.85 -10.77 -28.94
N GLY A 199 -15.13 -11.89 -28.93
CA GLY A 199 -13.67 -11.94 -29.07
C GLY A 199 -12.88 -11.80 -27.77
N ALA A 200 -13.54 -11.83 -26.60
CA ALA A 200 -12.83 -11.86 -25.32
C ALA A 200 -12.19 -13.25 -25.08
N THR A 201 -11.10 -13.28 -24.32
CA THR A 201 -10.49 -14.56 -23.90
C THR A 201 -11.34 -15.22 -22.81
N SER A 202 -11.30 -16.55 -22.71
CA SER A 202 -11.97 -17.29 -21.62
C SER A 202 -11.66 -16.70 -20.23
N ARG A 203 -10.40 -16.33 -19.99
CA ARG A 203 -9.98 -15.71 -18.72
C ARG A 203 -10.67 -14.38 -18.47
N THR A 204 -10.74 -13.50 -19.47
CA THR A 204 -11.43 -12.20 -19.36
C THR A 204 -12.90 -12.39 -19.02
N VAL A 205 -13.58 -13.32 -19.69
CA VAL A 205 -15.01 -13.57 -19.49
C VAL A 205 -15.29 -14.16 -18.10
N ARG A 206 -14.45 -15.11 -17.62
CA ARG A 206 -14.56 -15.67 -16.27
C ARG A 206 -14.50 -14.58 -15.20
N HIS A 207 -13.51 -13.69 -15.31
CA HIS A 207 -13.33 -12.64 -14.31
C HIS A 207 -14.47 -11.62 -14.32
N TRP A 208 -14.97 -11.27 -15.51
CA TRP A 208 -16.14 -10.41 -15.64
C TRP A 208 -17.38 -11.00 -14.96
N LEU A 209 -17.66 -12.29 -15.18
CA LEU A 209 -18.79 -12.99 -14.54
C LEU A 209 -18.72 -12.94 -13.00
N GLU A 210 -17.53 -13.01 -12.42
CA GLU A 210 -17.32 -12.90 -10.96
C GLU A 210 -17.64 -11.50 -10.41
N THR A 211 -17.57 -10.47 -11.25
CA THR A 211 -17.85 -9.07 -10.85
C THR A 211 -19.32 -8.67 -11.01
N LEU A 212 -20.15 -9.51 -11.62
CA LEU A 212 -21.54 -9.19 -11.88
C LEU A 212 -22.37 -9.18 -10.58
N PRO A 213 -23.16 -8.11 -10.31
CA PRO A 213 -24.13 -8.11 -9.22
C PRO A 213 -25.16 -9.24 -9.38
N THR A 214 -25.58 -9.86 -8.28
CA THR A 214 -26.51 -11.02 -8.27
C THR A 214 -27.79 -10.81 -9.08
N GLU A 215 -28.32 -9.58 -9.12
CA GLU A 215 -29.49 -9.20 -9.90
C GLU A 215 -29.34 -9.45 -11.41
N HIS A 216 -28.11 -9.35 -11.95
CA HIS A 216 -27.82 -9.62 -13.35
C HIS A 216 -27.90 -11.11 -13.69
N LEU A 217 -27.63 -11.99 -12.72
CA LEU A 217 -27.79 -13.43 -12.89
C LEU A 217 -29.25 -13.88 -12.73
N ALA A 218 -30.10 -13.03 -12.13
CA ALA A 218 -31.49 -13.37 -11.83
C ALA A 218 -32.47 -13.15 -12.98
N GLU A 219 -32.13 -12.28 -13.94
CA GLU A 219 -33.02 -11.98 -15.07
C GLU A 219 -32.65 -12.81 -16.31
N PRO A 220 -33.58 -13.62 -16.86
CA PRO A 220 -33.36 -14.32 -18.11
C PRO A 220 -33.31 -13.34 -19.29
N GLU A 221 -32.34 -13.51 -20.19
CA GLU A 221 -32.28 -12.86 -21.52
C GLU A 221 -32.18 -11.32 -21.53
N ARG A 222 -31.22 -10.71 -20.80
CA ARG A 222 -30.91 -9.28 -20.98
C ARG A 222 -29.83 -9.02 -22.06
N PRO A 223 -30.10 -8.15 -23.06
CA PRO A 223 -29.11 -7.65 -24.02
C PRO A 223 -28.18 -6.54 -23.46
N ASP A 224 -28.48 -6.01 -22.27
CA ASP A 224 -27.82 -4.84 -21.68
C ASP A 224 -26.79 -5.19 -20.59
N MET A 225 -26.19 -6.39 -20.64
CA MET A 225 -25.10 -6.71 -19.72
C MET A 225 -23.93 -5.73 -19.92
N PRO A 226 -23.28 -5.25 -18.83
CA PRO A 226 -22.21 -4.27 -18.92
C PRO A 226 -21.11 -4.73 -19.89
N VAL A 227 -20.70 -3.83 -20.79
CA VAL A 227 -19.69 -4.07 -21.82
C VAL A 227 -18.38 -4.53 -21.17
N ILE A 228 -17.72 -5.52 -21.79
CA ILE A 228 -16.40 -6.02 -21.36
C ILE A 228 -15.37 -4.92 -21.62
N ASP A 229 -15.04 -4.12 -20.61
CA ASP A 229 -13.86 -3.25 -20.64
C ASP A 229 -12.61 -4.09 -20.42
N VAL A 230 -11.92 -4.41 -21.52
CA VAL A 230 -10.76 -5.34 -21.59
C VAL A 230 -9.53 -4.84 -20.79
N VAL A 231 -9.55 -3.61 -20.27
CA VAL A 231 -8.33 -2.88 -19.88
C VAL A 231 -7.81 -3.19 -18.46
N HIS A 232 -8.60 -3.79 -17.56
CA HIS A 232 -8.22 -3.90 -16.13
C HIS A 232 -8.25 -5.32 -15.50
N MET A 233 -8.49 -6.38 -16.27
CA MET A 233 -8.81 -7.71 -15.69
C MET A 233 -7.65 -8.71 -15.58
N GLN A 234 -6.41 -8.32 -15.90
CA GLN A 234 -5.23 -9.22 -15.79
C GLN A 234 -4.57 -9.23 -14.39
N ASP A 235 -5.04 -8.39 -13.47
CA ASP A 235 -4.41 -8.14 -12.17
C ASP A 235 -5.28 -8.58 -10.98
N LYS A 236 -6.04 -9.67 -11.14
CA LYS A 236 -6.74 -10.32 -10.02
C LYS A 236 -6.58 -11.85 -10.08
N LEU A 237 -6.67 -12.48 -8.92
CA LEU A 237 -6.83 -13.94 -8.83
C LEU A 237 -8.20 -14.33 -9.39
N SER A 238 -8.25 -15.39 -10.17
CA SER A 238 -9.50 -16.04 -10.56
C SER A 238 -10.22 -16.62 -9.33
N GLY A 239 -11.54 -16.78 -9.39
CA GLY A 239 -12.31 -17.47 -8.34
C GLY A 239 -11.78 -18.88 -8.04
N ALA A 240 -11.25 -19.54 -9.06
CA ALA A 240 -10.59 -20.84 -8.95
C ALA A 240 -9.32 -20.81 -8.09
N GLU A 241 -8.44 -19.83 -8.35
CA GLU A 241 -7.23 -19.59 -7.54
C GLU A 241 -7.58 -19.21 -6.11
N VAL A 242 -8.55 -18.30 -5.96
CA VAL A 242 -9.04 -17.85 -4.64
C VAL A 242 -9.55 -19.04 -3.84
N HIS A 243 -10.43 -19.86 -4.42
CA HIS A 243 -10.99 -21.03 -3.75
C HIS A 243 -9.91 -22.05 -3.37
N ALA A 244 -8.97 -22.35 -4.27
CA ALA A 244 -7.91 -23.32 -4.02
C ALA A 244 -6.99 -22.87 -2.87
N VAL A 245 -6.58 -21.60 -2.86
CA VAL A 245 -5.75 -21.03 -1.79
C VAL A 245 -6.56 -20.96 -0.49
N GLU A 246 -7.79 -20.46 -0.52
CA GLU A 246 -8.65 -20.37 0.66
C GLU A 246 -8.85 -21.75 1.32
N ARG A 247 -9.04 -22.79 0.52
CA ARG A 247 -9.14 -24.17 0.99
C ARG A 247 -7.85 -24.64 1.67
N ALA A 248 -6.70 -24.39 1.05
CA ALA A 248 -5.41 -24.74 1.64
C ALA A 248 -5.22 -24.07 3.01
N LEU A 249 -5.55 -22.78 3.12
CA LEU A 249 -5.50 -22.04 4.38
C LEU A 249 -6.51 -22.57 5.42
N ARG A 250 -7.74 -22.89 4.98
CA ARG A 250 -8.80 -23.40 5.84
C ARG A 250 -8.47 -24.75 6.44
N ASN A 251 -7.87 -25.67 5.68
CA ASN A 251 -7.44 -26.97 6.18
C ASN A 251 -6.47 -26.81 7.38
N VAL A 252 -5.48 -25.92 7.24
CA VAL A 252 -4.51 -25.61 8.30
C VAL A 252 -5.21 -25.07 9.55
N TYR A 253 -6.17 -24.16 9.37
CA TYR A 253 -6.94 -23.58 10.46
C TYR A 253 -7.88 -24.57 11.16
N GLU A 254 -8.56 -25.44 10.40
CA GLU A 254 -9.43 -26.50 10.93
C GLU A 254 -8.64 -27.56 11.72
N GLU A 255 -7.36 -27.77 11.39
CA GLU A 255 -6.42 -28.57 12.19
C GLU A 255 -5.95 -27.87 13.49
N GLY A 256 -6.40 -26.64 13.75
CA GLY A 256 -6.00 -25.85 14.92
C GLY A 256 -4.60 -25.24 14.81
N ARG A 257 -4.01 -25.20 13.61
CA ARG A 257 -2.67 -24.62 13.38
C ARG A 257 -2.76 -23.16 12.93
N THR A 258 -1.75 -22.39 13.30
CA THR A 258 -1.53 -21.00 12.86
C THR A 258 -0.29 -20.84 11.98
N GLN A 259 0.47 -21.92 11.75
CA GLN A 259 1.68 -21.90 10.92
C GLN A 259 1.51 -22.84 9.73
N LEU A 260 1.96 -22.36 8.56
CA LEU A 260 2.07 -23.14 7.34
C LEU A 260 3.41 -23.88 7.31
N PHE A 261 3.38 -25.17 6.98
CA PHE A 261 4.58 -25.93 6.66
C PHE A 261 5.11 -25.59 5.27
N GLU A 262 6.38 -25.88 5.03
CA GLU A 262 7.08 -25.55 3.78
C GLU A 262 6.35 -26.07 2.52
N HIS A 263 5.84 -27.31 2.55
CA HIS A 263 5.09 -27.89 1.43
C HIS A 263 3.72 -27.23 1.20
N GLU A 264 3.12 -26.65 2.24
CA GLU A 264 1.86 -25.90 2.13
C GLU A 264 2.12 -24.53 1.49
N VAL A 265 3.25 -23.89 1.83
CA VAL A 265 3.72 -22.67 1.14
C VAL A 265 4.02 -22.96 -0.34
N TYR A 266 4.70 -24.06 -0.65
CA TYR A 266 4.91 -24.51 -2.03
C TYR A 266 3.59 -24.71 -2.78
N THR A 267 2.62 -25.34 -2.13
CA THR A 267 1.27 -25.53 -2.68
C THR A 267 0.62 -24.19 -3.01
N ILE A 268 0.59 -23.24 -2.07
CA ILE A 268 -0.04 -21.92 -2.27
C ILE A 268 0.60 -21.18 -3.46
N VAL A 269 1.93 -21.12 -3.51
CA VAL A 269 2.64 -20.40 -4.60
C VAL A 269 2.49 -21.12 -5.95
N GLN A 270 2.43 -22.45 -5.95
CA GLN A 270 2.17 -23.25 -7.15
C GLN A 270 0.74 -23.08 -7.68
N LEU A 271 -0.26 -22.97 -6.81
CA LEU A 271 -1.67 -22.84 -7.22
C LEU A 271 -1.92 -21.62 -8.10
N ILE A 272 -1.21 -20.51 -7.85
CA ILE A 272 -1.30 -19.26 -8.61
C ILE A 272 -0.43 -19.30 -9.89
N GLY A 273 0.36 -20.36 -10.07
CA GLY A 273 1.12 -20.59 -11.30
C GLY A 273 2.28 -19.62 -11.55
N ALA A 274 2.67 -18.84 -10.54
CA ALA A 274 3.77 -17.90 -10.67
C ALA A 274 5.14 -18.54 -10.54
N ILE A 275 5.27 -19.64 -9.79
CA ILE A 275 6.54 -20.32 -9.57
C ILE A 275 6.30 -21.82 -9.53
N SER A 276 7.23 -22.59 -10.08
CA SER A 276 7.23 -24.05 -9.96
C SER A 276 8.16 -24.44 -8.81
N PRO A 277 7.63 -24.95 -7.69
CA PRO A 277 8.45 -25.51 -6.63
C PRO A 277 9.33 -26.67 -7.14
N PRO A 278 10.45 -26.96 -6.45
CA PRO A 278 11.19 -28.19 -6.70
C PRO A 278 10.28 -29.40 -6.50
N HIS A 279 10.58 -30.52 -7.18
CA HIS A 279 9.84 -31.76 -6.92
C HIS A 279 9.99 -32.12 -5.43
N HIS A 280 8.88 -32.40 -4.75
CA HIS A 280 8.88 -32.64 -3.31
C HIS A 280 7.78 -33.62 -2.90
N ILE A 281 8.03 -34.33 -1.80
CA ILE A 281 7.08 -35.24 -1.16
C ILE A 281 7.15 -35.01 0.34
N PHE A 282 6.01 -34.66 0.93
CA PHE A 282 5.84 -34.67 2.38
C PHE A 282 5.49 -36.09 2.84
N LEU A 283 6.17 -36.56 3.87
CA LEU A 283 5.93 -37.84 4.52
C LEU A 283 5.60 -37.56 5.98
N SER A 284 4.40 -37.95 6.40
CA SER A 284 4.05 -37.94 7.82
C SER A 284 4.87 -38.97 8.60
N MET A 285 4.82 -38.92 9.94
CA MET A 285 5.60 -39.80 10.83
C MET A 285 5.43 -41.30 10.56
N ASP A 286 4.28 -41.71 10.01
CA ASP A 286 3.95 -43.12 9.74
C ASP A 286 4.15 -43.53 8.27
N GLU A 287 4.60 -42.61 7.41
CA GLU A 287 4.74 -42.84 5.98
C GLU A 287 6.20 -43.10 5.57
N LEU A 288 6.36 -44.00 4.60
CA LEU A 288 7.65 -44.30 3.98
C LEU A 288 7.63 -43.86 2.52
N ILE A 289 8.75 -43.30 2.05
CA ILE A 289 8.94 -43.06 0.62
C ILE A 289 8.98 -44.42 -0.10
N SER A 290 8.36 -44.53 -1.28
CA SER A 290 8.51 -45.73 -2.13
C SER A 290 9.69 -45.57 -3.09
N GLU A 291 10.26 -46.68 -3.56
CA GLU A 291 11.31 -46.65 -4.59
C GLU A 291 10.85 -45.92 -5.85
N ASP A 292 9.61 -46.17 -6.30
CA ASP A 292 9.01 -45.51 -7.46
C ASP A 292 8.85 -44.00 -7.25
N ALA A 293 8.51 -43.56 -6.04
CA ALA A 293 8.41 -42.14 -5.71
C ALA A 293 9.80 -41.48 -5.68
N LEU A 294 10.79 -42.15 -5.09
CA LEU A 294 12.17 -41.66 -5.05
C LEU A 294 12.80 -41.58 -6.45
N ALA A 295 12.47 -42.52 -7.34
CA ALA A 295 12.96 -42.54 -8.72
C ALA A 295 12.52 -41.32 -9.55
N GLN A 296 11.40 -40.67 -9.19
CA GLN A 296 10.90 -39.49 -9.87
C GLN A 296 11.72 -38.21 -9.57
N PHE A 297 12.53 -38.21 -8.50
CA PHE A 297 13.40 -37.07 -8.21
C PHE A 297 14.56 -36.99 -9.23
N PRO A 298 14.85 -35.79 -9.78
CA PRO A 298 15.96 -35.61 -10.72
C PRO A 298 17.32 -35.61 -10.01
N GLY A 299 18.38 -35.94 -10.75
CA GLY A 299 19.76 -35.94 -10.24
C GLY A 299 20.12 -37.12 -9.33
N GLU A 300 21.32 -37.07 -8.74
CA GLU A 300 21.92 -38.14 -7.91
C GLU A 300 21.72 -37.93 -6.40
N ARG A 301 21.06 -36.82 -6.00
CA ARG A 301 20.89 -36.42 -4.60
C ARG A 301 19.49 -35.88 -4.35
N VAL A 302 19.04 -36.02 -3.11
CA VAL A 302 17.84 -35.39 -2.56
C VAL A 302 18.18 -34.65 -1.27
N VAL A 303 17.30 -33.75 -0.86
CA VAL A 303 17.38 -33.04 0.42
C VAL A 303 16.25 -33.55 1.30
N VAL A 304 16.57 -34.00 2.51
CA VAL A 304 15.56 -34.37 3.51
C VAL A 304 15.53 -33.27 4.57
N LYS A 305 14.35 -32.74 4.83
CA LYS A 305 14.13 -31.64 5.78
C LYS A 305 13.12 -32.05 6.84
N LEU A 306 13.41 -31.73 8.09
CA LEU A 306 12.47 -31.93 9.19
C LEU A 306 11.28 -30.97 9.05
N VAL A 307 10.07 -31.48 9.30
CA VAL A 307 8.85 -30.67 9.37
C VAL A 307 8.34 -30.68 10.82
N SER A 308 8.46 -29.53 11.48
CA SER A 308 8.02 -29.33 12.85
C SER A 308 7.67 -27.85 13.08
N PRO A 309 6.57 -27.51 13.78
CA PRO A 309 6.27 -26.13 14.18
C PRO A 309 7.31 -25.56 15.17
N ASP A 310 8.03 -26.39 15.90
CA ASP A 310 9.01 -25.96 16.91
C ASP A 310 10.38 -25.65 16.31
N VAL A 311 10.66 -26.08 15.07
CA VAL A 311 11.96 -25.97 14.41
C VAL A 311 11.90 -25.00 13.23
N VAL A 312 11.98 -23.70 13.54
CA VAL A 312 11.92 -22.62 12.53
C VAL A 312 13.23 -22.50 11.74
N HIS A 313 14.39 -22.46 12.41
CA HIS A 313 15.71 -22.37 11.78
C HIS A 313 16.31 -23.76 11.55
N LYS A 314 15.78 -24.48 10.55
CA LYS A 314 16.12 -25.89 10.26
C LYS A 314 17.63 -26.14 10.08
N SER A 315 18.34 -25.24 9.41
CA SER A 315 19.79 -25.37 9.21
C SER A 315 20.56 -25.36 10.54
N ASP A 316 20.22 -24.45 11.44
CA ASP A 316 20.90 -24.28 12.74
C ASP A 316 20.57 -25.44 13.70
N ALA A 317 19.37 -26.01 13.57
CA ALA A 317 18.92 -27.18 14.32
C ALA A 317 19.48 -28.51 13.78
N ASN A 318 20.28 -28.52 12.70
CA ASN A 318 20.65 -29.75 11.96
C ASN A 318 19.43 -30.55 11.47
N GLY A 319 18.38 -29.84 11.08
CA GLY A 319 17.12 -30.34 10.53
C GLY A 319 17.12 -30.51 9.01
N ILE A 320 18.25 -30.31 8.32
CA ILE A 320 18.41 -30.46 6.86
C ILE A 320 19.59 -31.41 6.59
N VAL A 321 19.36 -32.43 5.77
CA VAL A 321 20.42 -33.36 5.34
C VAL A 321 20.40 -33.56 3.82
N PHE A 322 21.59 -33.62 3.23
CA PHE A 322 21.79 -33.88 1.80
C PHE A 322 22.15 -35.36 1.63
N VAL A 323 21.30 -36.11 0.93
CA VAL A 323 21.40 -37.57 0.85
C VAL A 323 21.57 -37.99 -0.60
N ARG A 324 22.34 -39.06 -0.83
CA ARG A 324 22.40 -39.71 -2.14
C ARG A 324 21.01 -40.29 -2.46
N LYS A 325 20.60 -40.21 -3.72
CA LYS A 325 19.30 -40.70 -4.18
C LYS A 325 19.31 -42.24 -4.32
N ASP A 326 19.42 -42.92 -3.20
CA ASP A 326 19.23 -44.37 -3.07
C ASP A 326 18.29 -44.64 -1.89
N TYR A 327 17.43 -45.65 -2.05
CA TYR A 327 16.33 -45.92 -1.14
C TYR A 327 16.79 -46.14 0.31
N ASP A 328 17.83 -46.96 0.49
CA ASP A 328 18.35 -47.30 1.82
C ASP A 328 18.93 -46.08 2.53
N SER A 329 19.76 -45.27 1.85
CA SER A 329 20.35 -44.07 2.45
C SER A 329 19.29 -43.03 2.81
N VAL A 330 18.30 -42.81 1.94
CA VAL A 330 17.22 -41.85 2.21
C VAL A 330 16.39 -42.30 3.41
N ARG A 331 16.01 -43.58 3.46
CA ARG A 331 15.24 -44.15 4.57
C ARG A 331 16.00 -44.05 5.89
N GLU A 332 17.28 -44.44 5.92
CA GLU A 332 18.11 -44.35 7.12
C GLU A 332 18.26 -42.91 7.63
N GLU A 333 18.44 -41.94 6.74
CA GLU A 333 18.57 -40.54 7.13
C GLU A 333 17.24 -39.94 7.61
N ILE A 334 16.09 -40.36 7.04
CA ILE A 334 14.77 -40.00 7.57
C ILE A 334 14.61 -40.48 9.01
N ASP A 335 14.87 -41.77 9.27
CA ASP A 335 14.76 -42.37 10.60
C ASP A 335 15.66 -41.63 11.61
N ARG A 336 16.92 -41.36 11.23
CA ARG A 336 17.87 -40.62 12.07
C ARG A 336 17.42 -39.20 12.36
N LEU A 337 16.86 -38.50 11.37
CA LEU A 337 16.47 -37.10 11.50
C LEU A 337 15.27 -36.96 12.44
N ILE A 338 14.29 -37.87 12.32
CA ILE A 338 13.12 -37.93 13.20
C ILE A 338 13.54 -38.28 14.63
N GLU A 339 14.32 -39.34 14.82
CA GLU A 339 14.75 -39.82 16.14
C GLU A 339 15.54 -38.74 16.91
N ARG A 340 16.37 -37.96 16.22
CA ARG A 340 17.15 -36.87 16.82
C ARG A 340 16.27 -35.77 17.45
N HIS A 341 15.09 -35.53 16.90
CA HIS A 341 14.26 -34.37 17.27
C HIS A 341 12.95 -34.73 17.97
N ARG A 342 12.51 -35.99 17.93
CA ARG A 342 11.22 -36.40 18.52
C ARG A 342 11.07 -36.14 20.03
N GLU A 343 12.19 -36.03 20.75
CA GLU A 343 12.19 -35.73 22.20
C GLU A 343 12.21 -34.23 22.51
N THR A 344 12.59 -33.39 21.53
CA THR A 344 12.84 -31.95 21.72
C THR A 344 11.89 -31.05 20.92
N ALA A 345 11.12 -31.62 19.98
CA ALA A 345 10.20 -30.91 19.09
C ALA A 345 9.00 -31.79 18.70
N ASP A 346 7.85 -31.17 18.42
CA ASP A 346 6.69 -31.83 17.79
C ASP A 346 7.02 -32.15 16.33
N VAL A 347 7.56 -33.33 16.06
CA VAL A 347 7.90 -33.74 14.69
C VAL A 347 6.64 -34.23 13.97
N ARG A 348 6.28 -33.55 12.88
CA ARG A 348 5.13 -33.90 12.03
C ARG A 348 5.49 -34.84 10.89
N GLY A 349 6.78 -34.90 10.57
CA GLY A 349 7.33 -35.76 9.53
C GLY A 349 8.55 -35.14 8.87
N VAL A 350 8.78 -35.51 7.61
CA VAL A 350 9.89 -35.03 6.80
C VAL A 350 9.42 -34.61 5.41
N LEU A 351 10.13 -33.66 4.82
CA LEU A 351 9.96 -33.21 3.45
C LEU A 351 11.17 -33.66 2.63
N VAL A 352 10.96 -34.56 1.67
CA VAL A 352 11.97 -34.97 0.69
C VAL A 352 11.86 -34.06 -0.52
N VAL A 353 12.94 -33.37 -0.89
CA VAL A 353 12.97 -32.32 -1.90
C VAL A 353 14.07 -32.60 -2.93
N GLU A 354 13.81 -32.27 -4.19
CA GLU A 354 14.80 -32.22 -5.27
C GLU A 354 16.01 -31.37 -4.84
N PHE A 355 17.21 -31.92 -5.07
CA PHE A 355 18.43 -31.16 -4.89
C PHE A 355 18.62 -30.18 -6.06
N VAL A 356 18.49 -28.88 -5.80
CA VAL A 356 18.66 -27.83 -6.80
C VAL A 356 20.13 -27.43 -6.91
N GLU A 357 20.79 -27.86 -8.00
CA GLU A 357 22.15 -27.43 -8.32
C GLU A 357 22.22 -25.93 -8.65
N ARG A 358 23.11 -25.21 -7.95
CA ARG A 358 23.28 -23.77 -8.09
C ARG A 358 24.35 -23.47 -9.14
N THR A 359 24.05 -22.52 -10.03
CA THR A 359 24.98 -22.09 -11.10
C THR A 359 26.29 -21.53 -10.54
N GLN A 360 26.23 -20.81 -9.41
CA GLN A 360 27.40 -20.35 -8.66
C GLN A 360 27.10 -20.33 -7.14
N PRO A 361 27.82 -21.10 -6.32
CA PRO A 361 27.77 -20.90 -4.87
C PRO A 361 28.50 -19.59 -4.50
N GLY A 362 27.83 -18.69 -3.78
CA GLY A 362 28.44 -17.44 -3.35
C GLY A 362 27.43 -16.36 -2.95
N PHE A 363 27.96 -15.28 -2.37
CA PHE A 363 27.22 -14.13 -1.88
C PHE A 363 26.33 -13.50 -2.96
N GLY A 364 25.08 -13.19 -2.63
CA GLY A 364 24.15 -12.43 -3.46
C GLY A 364 23.48 -13.19 -4.62
N ASN A 365 23.50 -14.52 -4.60
CA ASN A 365 22.88 -15.37 -5.63
C ASN A 365 21.50 -15.91 -5.22
N GLU A 366 20.92 -15.35 -4.17
CA GLU A 366 19.63 -15.74 -3.61
C GLU A 366 18.77 -14.50 -3.43
N LEU A 367 17.47 -14.67 -3.54
CA LEU A 367 16.48 -13.62 -3.32
C LEU A 367 15.54 -14.06 -2.20
N PHE A 368 15.17 -13.16 -1.30
CA PHE A 368 13.98 -13.38 -0.49
C PHE A 368 12.84 -12.52 -1.04
N LEU A 369 11.62 -13.04 -0.93
CA LEU A 369 10.41 -12.29 -1.20
C LEU A 369 9.33 -12.74 -0.21
N GLY A 370 8.65 -11.77 0.38
CA GLY A 370 7.60 -12.03 1.34
C GLY A 370 6.52 -10.95 1.36
N ILE A 371 5.38 -11.34 1.88
CA ILE A 371 4.23 -10.47 2.17
C ILE A 371 3.87 -10.58 3.64
N ARG A 372 3.49 -9.45 4.23
CA ARG A 372 3.14 -9.38 5.64
C ARG A 372 2.04 -8.37 5.88
N ALA A 373 1.03 -8.77 6.64
CA ALA A 373 0.05 -7.85 7.21
C ALA A 373 0.69 -7.11 8.40
N THR A 374 0.88 -5.81 8.23
CA THR A 374 1.35 -4.91 9.27
C THR A 374 0.17 -4.17 9.89
N ARG A 375 0.29 -3.86 11.19
CA ARG A 375 -0.75 -3.16 11.95
C ARG A 375 -1.12 -1.80 11.35
N GLU A 376 -0.13 -1.00 10.99
CA GLU A 376 -0.32 0.41 10.56
C GLU A 376 -0.59 0.55 9.06
N PHE A 377 0.01 -0.32 8.24
CA PHE A 377 0.00 -0.16 6.78
C PHE A 377 -0.75 -1.28 6.06
N GLY A 378 -1.29 -2.26 6.79
CA GLY A 378 -1.91 -3.44 6.20
C GLY A 378 -0.87 -4.27 5.43
N PRO A 379 -1.24 -4.87 4.28
CA PRO A 379 -0.38 -5.78 3.55
C PRO A 379 0.81 -5.06 2.90
N VAL A 380 2.02 -5.52 3.20
CA VAL A 380 3.29 -5.02 2.69
C VAL A 380 4.00 -6.14 1.93
N ILE A 381 4.55 -5.83 0.76
CA ILE A 381 5.46 -6.70 0.01
C ILE A 381 6.91 -6.25 0.22
N ALA A 382 7.82 -7.20 0.39
CA ALA A 382 9.25 -6.96 0.55
C ALA A 382 10.10 -7.94 -0.26
N ALA A 383 11.11 -7.43 -0.97
CA ALA A 383 12.05 -8.26 -1.75
C ALA A 383 13.49 -7.73 -1.65
N GLY A 384 14.47 -8.63 -1.53
CA GLY A 384 15.88 -8.27 -1.38
C GLY A 384 16.81 -9.47 -1.50
N LEU A 385 18.10 -9.27 -1.18
CA LEU A 385 19.08 -10.37 -1.14
C LEU A 385 18.64 -11.42 -0.11
N GLY A 386 18.55 -12.69 -0.52
CA GLY A 386 18.15 -13.82 0.31
C GLY A 386 19.32 -14.63 0.87
N GLY A 387 18.99 -15.64 1.68
CA GLY A 387 19.95 -16.56 2.30
C GLY A 387 20.30 -16.22 3.74
N ILE A 388 21.24 -16.98 4.32
CA ILE A 388 21.64 -16.85 5.74
C ILE A 388 22.26 -15.50 6.10
N ASP A 389 22.87 -14.81 5.13
CA ASP A 389 23.54 -13.53 5.33
C ASP A 389 22.57 -12.32 5.22
N THR A 390 21.30 -12.55 4.87
CA THR A 390 20.30 -11.50 4.61
C THR A 390 20.17 -10.53 5.78
N GLU A 391 20.04 -11.06 6.99
CA GLU A 391 19.83 -10.25 8.19
C GLU A 391 21.06 -9.39 8.52
N TYR A 392 22.26 -9.94 8.30
CA TYR A 392 23.50 -9.20 8.47
C TYR A 392 23.61 -8.04 7.48
N LEU A 393 23.25 -8.27 6.21
CA LEU A 393 23.29 -7.23 5.17
C LEU A 393 22.24 -6.16 5.37
N ALA A 394 21.02 -6.54 5.71
CA ALA A 394 19.95 -5.60 6.04
C ALA A 394 20.36 -4.65 7.17
N ARG A 395 21.11 -5.13 8.17
CA ARG A 395 21.64 -4.29 9.28
C ARG A 395 22.80 -3.38 8.88
N LYS A 396 23.59 -3.74 7.85
CA LYS A 396 24.79 -2.99 7.44
C LYS A 396 24.54 -2.04 6.28
N MET A 397 23.50 -2.25 5.49
CA MET A 397 23.11 -1.42 4.37
C MET A 397 22.10 -0.35 4.77
N LEU A 398 22.04 0.74 4.02
CA LEU A 398 21.02 1.76 4.22
C LEU A 398 19.63 1.23 3.83
N PRO A 399 18.56 1.70 4.50
CA PRO A 399 17.18 1.43 4.08
C PRO A 399 16.96 1.74 2.59
N GLY A 400 16.20 0.88 1.91
CA GLY A 400 15.90 1.02 0.48
C GLY A 400 17.02 0.59 -0.49
N ILE A 401 18.24 0.31 -0.01
CA ILE A 401 19.33 -0.24 -0.85
C ILE A 401 19.31 -1.78 -0.84
N ALA A 402 19.09 -2.38 0.33
CA ALA A 402 19.11 -3.83 0.49
C ALA A 402 17.78 -4.51 0.14
N VAL A 403 16.67 -3.84 0.43
CA VAL A 403 15.31 -4.39 0.35
C VAL A 403 14.38 -3.34 -0.23
N ALA A 404 13.63 -3.72 -1.27
CA ALA A 404 12.49 -2.98 -1.76
C ALA A 404 11.26 -3.33 -0.91
N LYS A 405 10.55 -2.31 -0.40
CA LYS A 405 9.31 -2.46 0.37
C LYS A 405 8.22 -1.56 -0.21
N ALA A 406 7.01 -2.08 -0.36
CA ALA A 406 5.85 -1.30 -0.82
C ALA A 406 4.55 -1.79 -0.17
N LEU A 407 3.53 -0.94 -0.16
CA LEU A 407 2.18 -1.33 0.26
C LEU A 407 1.56 -2.14 -0.86
N ALA A 408 1.22 -3.40 -0.60
CA ALA A 408 0.71 -4.29 -1.64
C ALA A 408 -0.65 -3.84 -2.19
N THR A 409 -1.43 -3.08 -1.42
CA THR A 409 -2.71 -2.49 -1.85
C THR A 409 -2.56 -1.32 -2.80
N ASP A 410 -1.43 -0.61 -2.78
CA ASP A 410 -1.22 0.64 -3.52
C ASP A 410 0.00 0.54 -4.48
N THR A 411 0.33 -0.67 -4.91
CA THR A 411 1.43 -0.92 -5.85
C THR A 411 1.09 -2.02 -6.84
N THR A 412 1.54 -1.85 -8.08
CA THR A 412 1.54 -2.87 -9.13
C THR A 412 2.86 -3.66 -9.13
N ALA A 413 2.88 -4.80 -9.83
CA ALA A 413 4.11 -5.59 -9.95
C ALA A 413 5.19 -4.85 -10.74
N GLU A 414 4.78 -4.02 -11.71
CA GLU A 414 5.63 -3.18 -12.55
C GLU A 414 6.28 -2.07 -11.73
N GLU A 415 5.49 -1.33 -10.94
CA GLU A 415 6.00 -0.31 -10.01
C GLU A 415 6.96 -0.93 -8.99
N PHE A 416 6.60 -2.09 -8.43
CA PHE A 416 7.45 -2.78 -7.47
C PHE A 416 8.74 -3.29 -8.11
N LEU A 417 8.72 -3.72 -9.38
CA LEU A 417 9.92 -4.07 -10.12
C LEU A 417 10.83 -2.85 -10.35
N GLU A 418 10.27 -1.68 -10.69
CA GLU A 418 11.06 -0.44 -10.81
C GLU A 418 11.65 0.01 -9.48
N LEU A 419 10.95 -0.22 -8.37
CA LEU A 419 11.51 -0.04 -7.03
C LEU A 419 12.65 -1.02 -6.77
N PHE A 420 12.45 -2.31 -7.08
CA PHE A 420 13.44 -3.36 -6.90
C PHE A 420 14.69 -3.13 -7.74
N LYS A 421 14.56 -2.57 -8.95
CA LYS A 421 15.67 -2.18 -9.86
C LYS A 421 16.67 -1.19 -9.25
N LYS A 422 16.27 -0.46 -8.20
CA LYS A 422 17.12 0.50 -7.47
C LYS A 422 17.96 -0.17 -6.37
N THR A 423 17.73 -1.45 -6.09
CA THR A 423 18.41 -2.19 -5.02
C THR A 423 19.72 -2.81 -5.50
N ALA A 424 20.65 -3.01 -4.56
CA ALA A 424 21.87 -3.77 -4.84
C ALA A 424 21.57 -5.24 -5.22
N ALA A 425 20.44 -5.79 -4.74
CA ALA A 425 19.98 -7.12 -5.10
C ALA A 425 19.74 -7.24 -6.61
N TYR A 426 19.03 -6.28 -7.20
CA TYR A 426 18.79 -6.28 -8.64
C TYR A 426 20.09 -6.12 -9.44
N ASP A 427 21.00 -5.25 -9.03
CA ASP A 427 22.28 -5.07 -9.74
C ASP A 427 23.12 -6.36 -9.79
N ILE A 428 23.08 -7.16 -8.72
CA ILE A 428 23.75 -8.47 -8.67
C ILE A 428 23.02 -9.48 -9.57
N LEU A 429 21.70 -9.61 -9.43
CA LEU A 429 20.90 -10.61 -10.15
C LEU A 429 20.77 -10.33 -11.66
N SER A 430 20.79 -9.06 -12.06
CA SER A 430 20.71 -8.63 -13.47
C SER A 430 22.07 -8.68 -14.19
N GLY A 431 23.17 -8.89 -13.48
CA GLY A 431 24.53 -8.89 -14.02
C GLY A 431 25.12 -7.49 -14.27
N ARG A 432 24.51 -6.42 -13.72
CA ARG A 432 25.07 -5.05 -13.76
C ARG A 432 26.31 -4.90 -12.88
N ALA A 433 26.36 -5.66 -11.79
CA ALA A 433 27.53 -5.74 -10.93
C ALA A 433 28.71 -6.40 -11.66
N ARG A 434 29.92 -5.83 -11.49
CA ARG A 434 31.14 -6.30 -12.16
C ARG A 434 31.38 -7.79 -11.90
N GLY A 435 31.51 -8.57 -12.96
CA GLY A 435 31.82 -10.01 -12.90
C GLY A 435 30.61 -10.93 -12.65
N ARG A 436 29.39 -10.39 -12.62
CA ARG A 436 28.16 -11.18 -12.48
C ARG A 436 27.51 -11.45 -13.84
N ARG A 437 26.74 -12.54 -13.92
CA ARG A 437 25.87 -12.88 -15.07
C ARG A 437 24.42 -12.68 -14.65
N ARG A 438 23.52 -12.57 -15.63
CA ARG A 438 22.10 -12.46 -15.36
C ARG A 438 21.55 -13.81 -14.87
N GLU A 439 21.15 -13.85 -13.59
CA GLU A 439 20.62 -15.04 -12.92
C GLU A 439 19.10 -15.17 -13.08
N VAL A 440 18.37 -14.08 -13.34
CA VAL A 440 16.91 -14.07 -13.49
C VAL A 440 16.46 -13.06 -14.55
N SER A 441 15.38 -13.38 -15.26
CA SER A 441 14.75 -12.45 -16.21
C SER A 441 13.76 -11.51 -15.50
N ASP A 442 13.55 -10.32 -16.05
CA ASP A 442 12.58 -9.37 -15.47
C ASP A 442 11.15 -9.93 -15.54
N GLY A 443 10.84 -10.74 -16.55
CA GLY A 443 9.54 -11.40 -16.67
C GLY A 443 9.27 -12.43 -15.56
N GLU A 444 10.30 -13.13 -15.09
CA GLU A 444 10.18 -14.05 -13.95
C GLU A 444 9.99 -13.29 -12.63
N LEU A 445 10.75 -12.22 -12.42
CA LEU A 445 10.56 -11.33 -11.25
C LEU A 445 9.16 -10.73 -11.24
N LEU A 446 8.71 -10.19 -12.38
CA LEU A 446 7.40 -9.57 -12.51
C LEU A 446 6.26 -10.54 -12.19
N ARG A 447 6.35 -11.77 -12.72
CA ARG A 447 5.36 -12.83 -12.46
C ARG A 447 5.31 -13.19 -10.97
N CYS A 448 6.47 -13.31 -10.34
CA CYS A 448 6.61 -13.63 -8.93
C CYS A 448 6.05 -12.50 -8.04
N PHE A 449 6.45 -11.26 -8.30
CA PHE A 449 5.95 -10.08 -7.59
C PHE A 449 4.44 -9.93 -7.73
N ARG A 450 3.90 -10.13 -8.94
CA ARG A 450 2.46 -10.10 -9.19
C ARG A 450 1.73 -11.10 -8.31
N ALA A 451 2.16 -12.37 -8.26
CA ALA A 451 1.47 -13.36 -7.43
C ALA A 451 1.49 -13.03 -5.93
N PHE A 452 2.63 -12.56 -5.41
CA PHE A 452 2.71 -12.13 -4.01
C PHE A 452 1.83 -10.91 -3.73
N ILE A 453 1.80 -9.92 -4.62
CA ILE A 453 0.91 -8.76 -4.51
C ILE A 453 -0.56 -9.20 -4.49
N LEU A 454 -0.96 -10.07 -5.41
CA LEU A 454 -2.33 -10.57 -5.49
C LEU A 454 -2.74 -11.40 -4.27
N LEU A 455 -1.82 -12.24 -3.76
CA LEU A 455 -2.00 -12.95 -2.49
C LEU A 455 -2.20 -11.97 -1.34
N ALA A 456 -1.39 -10.92 -1.27
CA ALA A 456 -1.43 -9.94 -0.19
C ALA A 456 -2.74 -9.13 -0.22
N GLN A 457 -3.15 -8.67 -1.40
CA GLN A 457 -4.39 -7.92 -1.58
C GLN A 457 -5.63 -8.75 -1.23
N ARG A 458 -5.60 -10.07 -1.47
CA ARG A 458 -6.76 -10.94 -1.22
C ARG A 458 -6.77 -11.58 0.16
N PHE A 459 -5.62 -12.05 0.65
CA PHE A 459 -5.52 -12.90 1.85
C PHE A 459 -4.76 -12.26 3.01
N CYS A 460 -3.96 -11.21 2.80
CA CYS A 460 -3.29 -10.45 3.87
C CYS A 460 -4.09 -9.20 4.31
N VAL A 461 -5.42 -9.26 4.20
CA VAL A 461 -6.37 -8.23 4.61
C VAL A 461 -7.46 -8.86 5.46
N ALA A 462 -8.13 -8.07 6.30
CA ALA A 462 -9.24 -8.57 7.10
C ALA A 462 -10.46 -8.89 6.21
N ARG A 463 -10.88 -10.16 6.15
CA ARG A 463 -11.95 -10.60 5.24
C ARG A 463 -13.35 -10.69 5.86
N GLY A 464 -13.48 -10.55 7.18
CA GLY A 464 -14.77 -10.47 7.89
C GLY A 464 -15.61 -11.77 7.92
N GLU A 465 -15.30 -12.75 7.06
CA GLU A 465 -15.82 -14.11 7.12
C GLU A 465 -14.90 -14.96 8.00
N GLY A 466 -15.43 -15.87 8.83
CA GLY A 466 -14.68 -16.63 9.86
C GLY A 466 -13.62 -17.63 9.37
N GLY A 467 -12.82 -17.28 8.36
CA GLY A 467 -11.65 -18.02 7.89
C GLY A 467 -10.32 -17.36 8.28
N PRO A 468 -9.18 -18.05 8.10
CA PRO A 468 -7.86 -17.57 8.52
C PRO A 468 -7.25 -16.58 7.53
N ASP A 469 -6.88 -15.38 7.99
CA ASP A 469 -6.13 -14.42 7.17
C ASP A 469 -4.62 -14.74 7.22
N VAL A 470 -3.93 -14.46 6.11
CA VAL A 470 -2.48 -14.63 6.02
C VAL A 470 -1.83 -13.43 6.68
N ALA A 471 -1.21 -13.65 7.83
CA ALA A 471 -0.43 -12.63 8.53
C ALA A 471 0.94 -12.44 7.88
N GLU A 472 1.56 -13.54 7.43
CA GLU A 472 2.86 -13.53 6.77
C GLU A 472 2.97 -14.71 5.80
N LEU A 473 3.61 -14.50 4.65
CA LEU A 473 4.03 -15.54 3.72
C LEU A 473 5.38 -15.13 3.11
N GLU A 474 6.42 -15.92 3.33
CA GLU A 474 7.79 -15.65 2.89
C GLU A 474 8.38 -16.87 2.19
N VAL A 475 9.14 -16.61 1.12
CA VAL A 475 10.06 -17.57 0.53
C VAL A 475 11.47 -17.03 0.65
N ASN A 476 12.32 -17.77 1.36
CA ASN A 476 13.70 -17.37 1.64
C ASN A 476 14.62 -18.59 1.83
N PRO A 477 15.50 -18.94 0.88
CA PRO A 477 15.77 -18.22 -0.37
C PRO A 477 15.00 -18.75 -1.57
N PHE A 478 14.79 -17.90 -2.56
CA PHE A 478 14.72 -18.27 -3.97
C PHE A 478 16.12 -18.50 -4.52
N ALA A 479 16.33 -19.65 -5.15
CA ALA A 479 17.48 -19.93 -5.98
C ALA A 479 17.14 -19.79 -7.46
N PHE A 480 18.17 -19.79 -8.32
CA PHE A 480 18.02 -19.60 -9.75
C PHE A 480 18.59 -20.77 -10.55
N ARG A 481 17.80 -21.29 -11.49
CA ARG A 481 18.22 -22.30 -12.46
C ARG A 481 17.70 -21.91 -13.83
N GLN A 482 18.61 -21.71 -14.80
CA GLN A 482 18.25 -21.31 -16.17
C GLN A 482 17.32 -20.08 -16.21
N GLN A 483 17.63 -19.05 -15.43
CA GLN A 483 16.83 -17.82 -15.29
C GLN A 483 15.44 -17.96 -14.65
N ARG A 484 15.09 -19.14 -14.13
CA ARG A 484 13.86 -19.37 -13.37
C ARG A 484 14.09 -19.30 -11.88
N MET A 485 13.11 -18.79 -11.15
CA MET A 485 13.09 -18.75 -9.69
C MET A 485 12.62 -20.11 -9.14
N ILE A 486 13.33 -20.65 -8.17
CA ILE A 486 12.98 -21.90 -7.49
C ILE A 486 12.97 -21.64 -5.98
N PRO A 487 11.84 -21.81 -5.29
CA PRO A 487 11.77 -21.64 -3.84
C PRO A 487 12.54 -22.78 -3.18
N LEU A 488 13.50 -22.46 -2.31
CA LEU A 488 14.24 -23.47 -1.55
C LEU A 488 13.75 -23.62 -0.12
N ASP A 489 13.01 -22.66 0.41
CA ASP A 489 12.34 -22.75 1.72
C ASP A 489 11.15 -21.79 1.74
N GLY A 490 10.16 -22.08 2.58
CA GLY A 490 8.91 -21.33 2.64
C GLY A 490 8.34 -21.34 4.05
N ARG A 491 7.89 -20.16 4.49
CA ARG A 491 7.25 -19.95 5.80
C ARG A 491 5.96 -19.17 5.63
N GLY A 492 4.94 -19.50 6.41
CA GLY A 492 3.76 -18.66 6.51
C GLY A 492 3.05 -18.77 7.84
N THR A 493 2.25 -17.76 8.16
CA THR A 493 1.55 -17.65 9.45
C THR A 493 0.16 -17.05 9.25
N LEU A 494 -0.80 -17.56 10.01
CA LEU A 494 -2.21 -17.22 9.94
C LEU A 494 -2.64 -16.56 11.26
N PHE A 495 -3.12 -15.32 11.17
CA PHE A 495 -3.74 -14.60 12.28
C PHE A 495 -4.83 -13.69 11.75
N PRO A 496 -5.88 -13.39 12.53
CA PRO A 496 -6.84 -12.35 12.18
C PRO A 496 -6.10 -11.03 11.91
N VAL A 497 -6.28 -10.49 10.71
CA VAL A 497 -5.71 -9.18 10.37
C VAL A 497 -6.58 -8.09 11.02
N ALA A 498 -5.95 -6.99 11.43
CA ALA A 498 -6.65 -5.88 12.05
C ALA A 498 -7.79 -5.38 11.16
N LEU A 499 -8.99 -5.23 11.75
CA LEU A 499 -10.14 -4.65 11.08
C LEU A 499 -9.95 -3.14 10.92
N GLY A 500 -10.49 -2.59 9.83
CA GLY A 500 -10.53 -1.14 9.59
C GLY A 500 -11.22 -0.38 10.74
N THR A 501 -10.70 0.80 11.05
CA THR A 501 -11.35 1.75 11.96
C THR A 501 -12.68 2.21 11.35
N PRO A 502 -13.76 2.41 12.14
CA PRO A 502 -15.02 2.93 11.64
C PRO A 502 -14.82 4.27 10.91
N ALA A 503 -15.59 4.49 9.84
CA ALA A 503 -15.52 5.72 9.08
C ALA A 503 -15.75 6.95 9.98
N ARG A 504 -14.82 7.91 9.92
CA ARG A 504 -14.91 9.18 10.65
C ARG A 504 -15.69 10.20 9.79
N PRO A 505 -16.52 11.07 10.38
CA PRO A 505 -17.21 12.13 9.65
C PRO A 505 -16.25 13.27 9.28
N VAL A 506 -15.34 13.02 8.33
CA VAL A 506 -14.23 13.92 7.95
C VAL A 506 -14.70 15.31 7.54
N ALA A 507 -15.92 15.45 7.00
CA ALA A 507 -16.51 16.76 6.68
C ALA A 507 -16.60 17.70 7.90
N ALA A 508 -16.74 17.16 9.12
CA ALA A 508 -16.80 17.97 10.34
C ALA A 508 -15.46 18.62 10.71
N VAL A 509 -14.34 18.23 10.06
CA VAL A 509 -13.05 18.90 10.22
C VAL A 509 -13.10 20.36 9.76
N GLU A 510 -14.03 20.74 8.87
CA GLU A 510 -14.22 22.16 8.48
C GLU A 510 -14.52 23.06 9.68
N ALA A 511 -15.26 22.56 10.68
CA ALA A 511 -15.55 23.28 11.91
C ALA A 511 -14.30 23.49 12.79
N LEU A 512 -13.25 22.68 12.61
CA LEU A 512 -11.93 22.92 13.18
C LEU A 512 -11.17 24.00 12.40
N LEU A 513 -11.30 24.06 11.07
CA LEU A 513 -10.48 24.97 10.26
C LEU A 513 -11.01 26.40 10.29
N GLU A 514 -12.32 26.61 10.12
CA GLU A 514 -12.97 27.93 10.03
C GLU A 514 -14.29 27.96 10.82
N PRO A 515 -14.24 27.89 12.17
CA PRO A 515 -15.44 27.92 13.00
C PRO A 515 -16.14 29.28 12.94
N ARG A 516 -17.48 29.27 12.95
CA ARG A 516 -18.29 30.50 13.12
C ARG A 516 -18.53 30.83 14.58
N SER A 517 -18.49 29.84 15.48
CA SER A 517 -18.67 29.99 16.93
C SER A 517 -17.67 29.13 17.70
N ILE A 518 -17.11 29.69 18.79
CA ILE A 518 -16.10 29.01 19.63
C ILE A 518 -16.55 29.02 21.09
N GLY A 519 -16.52 27.87 21.75
CA GLY A 519 -16.60 27.74 23.20
C GLY A 519 -15.25 27.38 23.83
N VAL A 520 -14.92 27.96 24.97
CA VAL A 520 -13.73 27.61 25.77
C VAL A 520 -14.17 27.15 27.15
N LEU A 521 -13.97 25.87 27.45
CA LEU A 521 -14.23 25.26 28.74
C LEU A 521 -12.94 25.11 29.54
N GLY A 522 -12.95 25.54 30.81
CA GLY A 522 -11.81 25.45 31.71
C GLY A 522 -11.06 26.76 31.95
N ALA A 523 -11.55 27.89 31.43
CA ALA A 523 -10.98 29.20 31.75
C ALA A 523 -11.25 29.62 33.21
N SER A 524 -10.19 30.06 33.90
CA SER A 524 -10.28 30.53 35.29
C SER A 524 -10.60 32.03 35.36
N ALA A 525 -11.54 32.42 36.23
CA ALA A 525 -11.86 33.83 36.45
C ALA A 525 -10.81 34.55 37.30
N THR A 526 -10.04 33.82 38.10
CA THR A 526 -9.11 34.39 39.10
C THR A 526 -7.64 34.23 38.74
N ALA A 527 -7.29 33.21 37.96
CA ALA A 527 -5.91 32.89 37.61
C ALA A 527 -5.70 32.81 36.10
N MET A 528 -4.48 33.10 35.65
CA MET A 528 -4.07 32.87 34.27
C MET A 528 -3.70 31.40 34.09
N ASN A 529 -4.69 30.56 33.78
CA ASN A 529 -4.50 29.14 33.46
C ASN A 529 -4.56 28.91 31.93
N PHE A 530 -4.31 27.69 31.46
CA PHE A 530 -4.30 27.37 30.03
C PHE A 530 -5.61 27.76 29.33
N GLY A 531 -6.78 27.48 29.92
CA GLY A 531 -8.06 27.89 29.34
C GLY A 531 -8.21 29.40 29.18
N ARG A 532 -7.73 30.20 30.14
CA ARG A 532 -7.75 31.67 30.04
C ARG A 532 -6.73 32.19 29.01
N ILE A 533 -5.56 31.56 28.90
CA ILE A 533 -4.57 31.89 27.84
C ILE A 533 -5.17 31.62 26.45
N ILE A 534 -5.84 30.48 26.27
CA ILE A 534 -6.54 30.13 25.03
C ILE A 534 -7.60 31.18 24.69
N LEU A 535 -8.46 31.52 25.65
CA LEU A 535 -9.51 32.54 25.46
C LEU A 535 -8.91 33.86 24.96
N ASN A 536 -7.83 34.33 25.59
CA ASN A 536 -7.15 35.57 25.22
C ASN A 536 -6.46 35.47 23.86
N ASN A 537 -5.83 34.34 23.53
CA ASN A 537 -5.20 34.16 22.22
C ASN A 537 -6.23 34.14 21.07
N VAL A 538 -7.41 33.56 21.28
CA VAL A 538 -8.52 33.61 20.32
C VAL A 538 -8.99 35.05 20.10
N LEU A 539 -9.11 35.83 21.18
CA LEU A 539 -9.45 37.27 21.11
C LEU A 539 -8.39 38.08 20.37
N ASP A 540 -7.11 37.88 20.70
CA ASP A 540 -5.97 38.58 20.11
C ASP A 540 -5.78 38.26 18.62
N SER A 541 -6.28 37.10 18.18
CA SER A 541 -6.28 36.67 16.77
C SER A 541 -7.34 37.39 15.91
N GLY A 542 -8.27 38.11 16.54
CA GLY A 542 -9.33 38.86 15.88
C GLY A 542 -10.67 38.11 15.75
N PHE A 543 -10.87 37.00 16.47
CA PHE A 543 -12.14 36.27 16.43
C PHE A 543 -13.32 37.13 16.98
N PRO A 544 -14.52 37.10 16.37
CA PRO A 544 -15.66 37.91 16.83
C PRO A 544 -16.08 37.59 18.27
N ARG A 545 -16.07 38.61 19.14
CA ARG A 545 -16.35 38.46 20.59
C ARG A 545 -17.75 37.94 20.87
N GLU A 546 -18.72 38.34 20.07
CA GLU A 546 -20.13 37.95 20.19
C GLU A 546 -20.39 36.48 19.84
N ARG A 547 -19.42 35.83 19.20
CA ARG A 547 -19.46 34.40 18.85
C ARG A 547 -18.45 33.56 19.65
N LEU A 548 -17.81 34.17 20.64
CA LEU A 548 -16.89 33.53 21.56
C LEU A 548 -17.53 33.38 22.95
N TYR A 549 -17.54 32.16 23.45
CA TYR A 549 -18.17 31.81 24.72
C TYR A 549 -17.19 31.20 25.71
N ALA A 550 -17.22 31.64 26.95
CA ALA A 550 -16.57 30.95 28.06
C ALA A 550 -17.59 30.02 28.75
N VAL A 551 -17.34 28.72 28.75
CA VAL A 551 -18.23 27.74 29.39
C VAL A 551 -17.93 27.73 30.89
N LYS A 552 -18.66 28.57 31.63
CA LYS A 552 -18.48 28.82 33.07
C LYS A 552 -19.73 29.41 33.70
N ALA A 553 -20.24 28.78 34.76
CA ALA A 553 -21.34 29.31 35.55
C ALA A 553 -20.93 30.49 36.46
N GLY A 554 -21.88 31.38 36.75
CA GLY A 554 -21.79 32.37 37.83
C GLY A 554 -21.23 33.75 37.46
N GLN A 555 -20.91 34.00 36.19
CA GLN A 555 -20.46 35.31 35.68
C GLN A 555 -21.16 35.60 34.34
N GLU A 556 -21.35 36.86 33.99
CA GLU A 556 -21.92 37.25 32.68
C GLU A 556 -20.88 37.27 31.56
N THR A 557 -19.65 37.71 31.87
CA THR A 557 -18.54 37.80 30.92
C THR A 557 -17.20 37.44 31.55
N LEU A 558 -16.28 36.89 30.75
CA LEU A 558 -14.89 36.63 31.12
C LEU A 558 -13.95 37.18 30.04
N ASP A 559 -13.07 38.11 30.40
CA ASP A 559 -12.14 38.80 29.49
C ASP A 559 -12.82 39.39 28.22
N GLY A 560 -14.10 39.75 28.34
CA GLY A 560 -14.91 40.31 27.25
C GLY A 560 -15.67 39.27 26.41
N ALA A 561 -15.47 37.97 26.62
CA ALA A 561 -16.29 36.91 26.04
C ALA A 561 -17.53 36.64 26.90
N ARG A 562 -18.65 36.25 26.30
CA ARG A 562 -19.89 35.92 27.02
C ARG A 562 -19.74 34.60 27.77
N CYS A 563 -20.18 34.53 29.02
CA CYS A 563 -20.21 33.28 29.77
C CYS A 563 -21.53 32.53 29.54
N ILE A 564 -21.44 31.22 29.36
CA ILE A 564 -22.57 30.28 29.31
C ILE A 564 -22.33 29.17 30.36
N ALA A 565 -23.37 28.73 31.06
CA ALA A 565 -23.23 27.71 32.10
C ALA A 565 -23.12 26.29 31.52
N THR A 566 -23.85 26.01 30.43
CA THR A 566 -23.86 24.73 29.71
C THR A 566 -23.77 24.96 28.20
N LEU A 567 -23.39 23.93 27.45
CA LEU A 567 -23.29 24.03 25.98
C LEU A 567 -24.63 24.35 25.31
N SER A 568 -25.75 23.92 25.90
CA SER A 568 -27.11 24.17 25.41
C SER A 568 -27.59 25.62 25.55
N GLU A 569 -26.90 26.47 26.31
CA GLU A 569 -27.23 27.90 26.42
C GLU A 569 -26.65 28.72 25.26
N ALA A 570 -25.81 28.13 24.41
CA ALA A 570 -25.37 28.77 23.18
C ALA A 570 -26.56 28.99 22.22
N PRO A 571 -26.64 30.13 21.52
CA PRO A 571 -27.77 30.42 20.61
C PRO A 571 -27.94 29.40 19.48
N GLU A 572 -26.83 28.82 19.03
CA GLU A 572 -26.73 27.78 18.03
C GLU A 572 -25.68 26.76 18.53
N PRO A 573 -25.72 25.49 18.05
CA PRO A 573 -24.66 24.55 18.32
C PRO A 573 -23.28 25.15 18.00
N LEU A 574 -22.31 24.92 18.89
CA LEU A 574 -20.97 25.46 18.70
C LEU A 574 -20.28 24.73 17.55
N ASP A 575 -19.65 25.48 16.64
CA ASP A 575 -18.82 24.87 15.61
C ASP A 575 -17.56 24.27 16.24
N LEU A 576 -16.92 24.98 17.19
CA LEU A 576 -15.71 24.52 17.89
C LEU A 576 -15.83 24.66 19.41
N LEU A 577 -15.46 23.59 20.14
CA LEU A 577 -15.32 23.60 21.60
C LEU A 577 -13.89 23.24 22.00
N VAL A 578 -13.25 24.07 22.83
CA VAL A 578 -11.92 23.81 23.39
C VAL A 578 -12.05 23.42 24.85
N ILE A 579 -11.59 22.21 25.20
CA ILE A 579 -11.68 21.65 26.55
C ILE A 579 -10.30 21.65 27.20
N ALA A 580 -10.11 22.56 28.15
CA ALA A 580 -8.93 22.66 29.02
C ALA A 580 -9.27 22.22 30.46
N ALA A 581 -9.73 20.97 30.61
CA ALA A 581 -10.19 20.37 31.86
C ALA A 581 -9.23 19.29 32.38
N ALA A 582 -9.52 18.65 33.53
CA ALA A 582 -8.72 17.51 34.00
C ALA A 582 -9.04 16.24 33.19
N ALA A 583 -8.06 15.35 32.96
CA ALA A 583 -8.23 14.12 32.17
C ALA A 583 -9.44 13.27 32.60
N LYS A 584 -9.66 13.14 33.92
CA LYS A 584 -10.78 12.38 34.51
C LYS A 584 -12.17 12.92 34.14
N GLN A 585 -12.28 14.16 33.68
CA GLN A 585 -13.55 14.78 33.28
C GLN A 585 -13.85 14.59 31.79
N LEU A 586 -12.84 14.20 30.98
CA LEU A 586 -13.00 14.10 29.53
C LEU A 586 -14.10 13.12 29.09
N PRO A 587 -14.27 11.91 29.67
CA PRO A 587 -15.32 11.00 29.22
C PRO A 587 -16.74 11.60 29.34
N ALA A 588 -17.00 12.38 30.40
CA ALA A 588 -18.29 13.04 30.59
C ALA A 588 -18.46 14.21 29.61
N LEU A 589 -17.42 15.03 29.44
CA LEU A 589 -17.45 16.20 28.56
C LEU A 589 -17.54 15.82 27.07
N VAL A 590 -16.94 14.69 26.67
CA VAL A 590 -17.08 14.14 25.31
C VAL A 590 -18.54 13.81 25.03
N ARG A 591 -19.24 13.17 25.98
CA ARG A 591 -20.68 12.89 25.86
C ARG A 591 -21.51 14.14 25.80
N GLU A 592 -21.21 15.12 26.65
CA GLU A 592 -21.89 16.41 26.63
C GLU A 592 -21.72 17.11 25.27
N ALA A 593 -20.51 17.09 24.69
CA ALA A 593 -20.21 17.75 23.44
C ALA A 593 -20.97 17.16 22.24
N TRP A 594 -20.99 15.83 22.08
CA TRP A 594 -21.75 15.23 20.98
C TRP A 594 -23.26 15.27 21.22
N ALA A 595 -23.72 15.28 22.47
CA ALA A 595 -25.14 15.45 22.80
C ALA A 595 -25.63 16.87 22.47
N ALA A 596 -24.76 17.87 22.61
CA ALA A 596 -25.00 19.27 22.23
C ALA A 596 -24.77 19.55 20.73
N ASP A 597 -24.48 18.53 19.92
CA ASP A 597 -24.23 18.63 18.47
C ASP A 597 -23.11 19.60 18.10
N VAL A 598 -22.05 19.65 18.92
CA VAL A 598 -20.85 20.44 18.61
C VAL A 598 -20.19 19.90 17.34
N GLY A 599 -19.69 20.78 16.46
CA GLY A 599 -19.02 20.38 15.22
C GLY A 599 -17.68 19.66 15.48
N ALA A 600 -16.74 20.36 16.08
CA ALA A 600 -15.40 19.87 16.42
C ALA A 600 -15.02 20.21 17.87
N VAL A 601 -14.23 19.35 18.50
CA VAL A 601 -13.78 19.50 19.88
C VAL A 601 -12.27 19.33 19.97
N ILE A 602 -11.58 20.27 20.61
CA ILE A 602 -10.14 20.18 20.90
C ILE A 602 -9.97 19.78 22.37
N LEU A 603 -9.34 18.63 22.59
CA LEU A 603 -9.02 18.08 23.91
C LEU A 603 -7.58 18.43 24.28
N ILE A 604 -7.39 19.41 25.18
CA ILE A 604 -6.06 19.92 25.55
C ILE A 604 -5.33 19.01 26.55
N SER A 605 -6.07 18.34 27.43
CA SER A 605 -5.52 17.64 28.59
C SER A 605 -4.65 16.44 28.19
N GLY A 606 -3.46 16.30 28.78
CA GLY A 606 -2.68 15.05 28.74
C GLY A 606 -3.05 14.11 29.90
N GLY A 607 -2.41 12.93 29.95
CA GLY A 607 -2.69 11.89 30.96
C GLY A 607 -3.86 10.99 30.57
N VAL A 608 -3.93 10.64 29.29
CA VAL A 608 -4.95 9.81 28.63
C VAL A 608 -4.24 8.78 27.74
N GLY A 609 -3.47 7.89 28.37
CA GLY A 609 -2.75 6.77 27.75
C GLY A 609 -1.25 6.97 27.52
N GLU A 610 -0.67 8.13 27.83
CA GLU A 610 0.78 8.38 27.67
C GLU A 610 1.56 8.06 28.95
N THR A 611 0.88 8.07 30.10
CA THR A 611 1.47 7.80 31.41
C THR A 611 0.95 6.49 31.98
N GLU A 612 1.81 5.77 32.72
CA GLU A 612 1.41 4.56 33.43
C GLU A 612 0.20 4.82 34.34
N GLY A 613 -0.83 3.96 34.24
CA GLY A 613 -2.08 4.11 34.98
C GLY A 613 -3.14 5.03 34.36
N SER A 614 -2.92 5.55 33.14
CA SER A 614 -3.92 6.38 32.42
C SER A 614 -4.66 5.66 31.28
N GLU A 615 -4.44 4.36 31.10
CA GLU A 615 -5.10 3.54 30.07
C GLU A 615 -6.61 3.46 30.25
N ASP A 616 -7.11 3.37 31.48
CA ASP A 616 -8.55 3.31 31.75
C ASP A 616 -9.27 4.57 31.22
N ILE A 617 -8.67 5.75 31.42
CA ILE A 617 -9.23 7.02 30.94
C ILE A 617 -9.24 7.05 29.40
N LYS A 618 -8.17 6.55 28.77
CA LYS A 618 -8.09 6.44 27.30
C LYS A 618 -9.22 5.59 26.74
N GLU A 619 -9.45 4.41 27.32
CA GLU A 619 -10.53 3.53 26.88
C GLU A 619 -11.91 4.12 27.18
N GLU A 620 -12.10 4.80 28.30
CA GLU A 620 -13.36 5.50 28.61
C GLU A 620 -13.65 6.63 27.62
N VAL A 621 -12.65 7.43 27.24
CA VAL A 621 -12.78 8.49 26.23
C VAL A 621 -13.10 7.88 24.87
N ARG A 622 -12.38 6.83 24.46
CA ARG A 622 -12.64 6.12 23.20
C ARG A 622 -14.06 5.54 23.16
N ALA A 623 -14.51 4.93 24.26
CA ALA A 623 -15.86 4.39 24.38
C ALA A 623 -16.94 5.49 24.27
N ALA A 624 -16.70 6.67 24.87
CA ALA A 624 -17.61 7.81 24.79
C ALA A 624 -17.71 8.38 23.36
N ILE A 625 -16.62 8.38 22.59
CA ILE A 625 -16.63 8.77 21.17
C ILE A 625 -17.41 7.73 20.35
N ALA A 626 -17.13 6.44 20.56
CA ALA A 626 -17.79 5.35 19.84
C ALA A 626 -19.30 5.28 20.13
N GLU A 627 -19.74 5.65 21.34
CA GLU A 627 -21.14 5.82 21.71
C GLU A 627 -21.83 6.87 20.84
N GLY A 628 -21.27 8.08 20.74
CA GLY A 628 -21.82 9.14 19.88
C GLY A 628 -21.90 8.72 18.41
N ARG A 629 -20.90 8.00 17.89
CA ARG A 629 -20.90 7.46 16.52
C ARG A 629 -22.05 6.47 16.29
N ARG A 630 -22.32 5.57 17.24
CA ARG A 630 -23.46 4.63 17.17
C ARG A 630 -24.81 5.34 17.19
N GLU A 631 -24.90 6.50 17.85
CA GLU A 631 -26.08 7.37 17.81
C GLU A 631 -26.19 8.23 16.54
N GLY A 632 -25.26 8.09 15.58
CA GLY A 632 -25.26 8.85 14.33
C GLY A 632 -24.75 10.28 14.46
N ARG A 633 -24.05 10.62 15.55
CA ARG A 633 -23.49 11.96 15.79
C ARG A 633 -22.24 12.22 14.96
N ARG A 634 -22.10 13.46 14.51
CA ARG A 634 -21.03 13.90 13.59
C ARG A 634 -19.86 14.61 14.27
N THR A 635 -19.95 14.92 15.56
CA THR A 635 -18.91 15.63 16.33
C THR A 635 -17.55 14.95 16.22
N VAL A 636 -16.50 15.68 15.86
CA VAL A 636 -15.13 15.14 15.77
C VAL A 636 -14.24 15.67 16.89
N PHE A 637 -13.25 14.86 17.29
CA PHE A 637 -12.37 15.18 18.42
C PHE A 637 -10.89 15.21 17.99
N LEU A 638 -10.22 16.34 18.24
CA LEU A 638 -8.76 16.51 18.09
C LEU A 638 -8.08 16.34 19.46
N GLY A 639 -7.00 15.57 19.52
CA GLY A 639 -6.31 15.22 20.76
C GLY A 639 -6.74 13.84 21.30
N PRO A 640 -6.73 13.63 22.63
CA PRO A 640 -6.26 14.51 23.71
C PRO A 640 -4.77 14.81 23.65
N ASN A 641 -4.24 15.52 24.64
CA ASN A 641 -2.84 15.98 24.68
C ASN A 641 -2.46 16.80 23.44
N SER A 642 -3.37 17.67 23.03
CA SER A 642 -3.15 18.56 21.90
C SER A 642 -2.77 19.96 22.39
N LEU A 643 -1.79 20.57 21.72
CA LEU A 643 -1.54 22.00 21.87
C LEU A 643 -2.67 22.85 21.26
N GLY A 644 -3.51 22.27 20.40
CA GLY A 644 -4.61 22.92 19.70
C GLY A 644 -4.30 23.22 18.24
N VAL A 645 -4.87 24.32 17.75
CA VAL A 645 -4.85 24.78 16.37
C VAL A 645 -4.62 26.28 16.30
N ILE A 646 -3.77 26.69 15.36
CA ILE A 646 -3.73 28.05 14.83
C ILE A 646 -4.37 28.00 13.44
N SER A 647 -5.43 28.77 13.24
CA SER A 647 -6.06 28.97 11.93
C SER A 647 -6.04 30.44 11.58
N ARG A 648 -5.24 30.80 10.57
CA ARG A 648 -5.17 32.16 10.04
C ARG A 648 -6.47 32.53 9.30
N PRO A 649 -7.05 31.67 8.43
CA PRO A 649 -8.35 31.93 7.82
C PRO A 649 -9.50 31.98 8.83
N GLY A 650 -9.48 31.10 9.84
CA GLY A 650 -10.48 31.07 10.90
C GLY A 650 -10.30 32.15 11.99
N HIS A 651 -9.25 32.97 11.90
CA HIS A 651 -8.94 34.05 12.85
C HIS A 651 -8.86 33.61 14.32
N TYR A 652 -8.30 32.44 14.61
CA TYR A 652 -8.21 31.95 15.99
C TYR A 652 -6.93 31.16 16.28
N ASP A 653 -6.61 31.08 17.58
CA ASP A 653 -5.40 30.45 18.12
C ASP A 653 -5.69 29.81 19.47
N THR A 654 -5.69 28.48 19.51
CA THR A 654 -5.91 27.70 20.74
C THR A 654 -4.64 27.19 21.38
N PHE A 655 -3.46 27.65 20.94
CA PHE A 655 -2.22 27.30 21.63
C PHE A 655 -2.20 28.01 22.98
N PHE A 656 -2.01 27.26 24.06
CA PHE A 656 -1.87 27.83 25.41
C PHE A 656 -0.49 28.48 25.66
N ILE A 657 0.04 29.19 24.65
CA ILE A 657 1.31 29.92 24.68
C ILE A 657 1.03 31.42 24.56
N PRO A 658 1.40 32.24 25.56
CA PRO A 658 1.23 33.69 25.50
C PRO A 658 1.97 34.32 24.32
N SER A 659 1.39 35.37 23.73
CA SER A 659 1.98 36.12 22.60
C SER A 659 3.40 36.63 22.84
N GLY A 660 3.74 37.00 24.09
CA GLY A 660 5.11 37.42 24.46
C GLY A 660 6.17 36.30 24.46
N LYS A 661 5.78 35.03 24.26
CA LYS A 661 6.70 33.87 24.23
C LYS A 661 6.93 33.30 22.84
N LEU A 662 6.04 33.57 21.89
CA LEU A 662 6.15 33.10 20.51
C LEU A 662 5.48 34.14 19.61
N ASP A 663 6.27 34.76 18.73
CA ASP A 663 5.72 35.63 17.69
C ASP A 663 5.06 34.78 16.59
N LYS A 664 3.73 34.74 16.65
CA LYS A 664 2.87 34.04 15.69
C LYS A 664 2.64 34.86 14.42
N ARG A 665 3.24 36.06 14.33
CA ARG A 665 3.36 36.92 13.13
C ARG A 665 2.02 37.29 12.51
N TRP A 666 1.01 37.56 13.34
CA TRP A 666 -0.35 37.86 12.89
C TRP A 666 -0.45 39.08 11.94
N ALA A 667 0.53 39.98 12.00
CA ALA A 667 0.62 41.18 11.17
C ALA A 667 0.99 40.94 9.69
N LYS A 668 1.54 39.77 9.33
CA LYS A 668 1.90 39.43 7.94
C LYS A 668 0.89 38.45 7.34
N PRO A 669 0.57 38.52 6.03
CA PRO A 669 -0.30 37.51 5.40
C PRO A 669 0.22 36.10 5.63
N ALA A 670 -0.68 35.15 5.87
CA ALA A 670 -0.29 33.75 5.99
C ALA A 670 0.25 33.22 4.66
N ARG A 671 1.26 32.35 4.71
CA ARG A 671 1.70 31.59 3.55
C ARG A 671 0.75 30.43 3.29
N ARG A 672 0.73 30.00 2.03
CA ARG A 672 -0.05 28.88 1.49
C ARG A 672 0.53 27.53 1.95
N ALA A 673 0.74 27.39 3.25
CA ALA A 673 1.38 26.25 3.88
C ALA A 673 0.62 25.81 5.12
N ALA A 674 0.69 24.53 5.46
CA ALA A 674 0.18 23.97 6.70
C ALA A 674 1.26 23.16 7.43
N LEU A 675 1.22 23.16 8.77
CA LEU A 675 2.10 22.36 9.61
C LEU A 675 1.28 21.47 10.55
N LEU A 676 1.37 20.17 10.35
CA LEU A 676 0.66 19.14 11.11
C LEU A 676 1.66 18.34 11.93
N SER A 677 1.37 18.10 13.20
CA SER A 677 2.27 17.35 14.07
C SER A 677 1.53 16.66 15.20
N GLN A 678 1.91 15.43 15.52
CA GLN A 678 1.48 14.80 16.78
C GLN A 678 2.09 15.47 18.01
N SER A 679 3.30 16.04 17.88
CA SER A 679 3.97 16.79 18.94
C SER A 679 3.75 18.30 18.80
N GLY A 680 3.04 18.91 19.76
CA GLY A 680 2.87 20.38 19.81
C GLY A 680 4.19 21.13 20.01
N ALA A 681 5.12 20.56 20.78
CA ALA A 681 6.45 21.12 21.02
C ALA A 681 7.29 21.21 19.73
N PHE A 682 7.12 20.23 18.83
CA PHE A 682 7.75 20.28 17.52
C PHE A 682 7.26 21.49 16.72
N ILE A 683 5.94 21.73 16.65
CA ILE A 683 5.35 22.86 15.92
C ILE A 683 5.94 24.17 16.40
N VAL A 684 5.90 24.45 17.70
CA VAL A 684 6.31 25.76 18.24
C VAL A 684 7.81 25.98 18.10
N SER A 685 8.60 24.91 18.15
CA SER A 685 10.03 24.98 17.88
C SER A 685 10.31 25.31 16.41
N ARG A 686 9.54 24.75 15.46
CA ARG A 686 9.67 25.11 14.03
C ARG A 686 9.23 26.55 13.77
N LEU A 687 8.09 26.97 14.31
CA LEU A 687 7.59 28.34 14.18
C LEU A 687 8.55 29.37 14.79
N SER A 688 9.28 29.00 15.85
CA SER A 688 10.31 29.84 16.47
C SER A 688 11.61 29.89 15.64
N ASN A 689 12.07 28.74 15.12
CA ASN A 689 13.34 28.64 14.38
C ASN A 689 13.27 29.23 12.96
N LEU A 690 12.11 29.14 12.32
CA LEU A 690 11.91 29.57 10.95
C LEU A 690 11.07 30.86 10.90
N GLU A 691 11.77 31.99 10.92
CA GLU A 691 11.17 33.34 10.83
C GLU A 691 10.28 33.52 9.58
N THR A 692 10.43 32.68 8.55
CA THR A 692 9.62 32.66 7.33
C THR A 692 8.58 31.54 7.25
N LEU A 693 8.47 30.69 8.26
CA LEU A 693 7.42 29.68 8.33
C LEU A 693 6.20 30.23 9.06
N ASP A 694 5.32 30.90 8.33
CA ASP A 694 4.07 31.50 8.79
C ASP A 694 2.87 30.80 8.12
N PRO A 695 2.58 29.54 8.49
CA PRO A 695 1.58 28.72 7.81
C PRO A 695 0.16 29.25 8.06
N ALA A 696 -0.73 29.04 7.08
CA ALA A 696 -2.15 29.29 7.23
C ALA A 696 -2.78 28.43 8.34
N PHE A 697 -2.28 27.21 8.51
CA PHE A 697 -2.72 26.29 9.56
C PHE A 697 -1.53 25.68 10.30
N ALA A 698 -1.60 25.66 11.63
CA ALA A 698 -0.73 24.82 12.45
C ALA A 698 -1.59 23.98 13.39
N VAL A 699 -1.56 22.64 13.22
CA VAL A 699 -2.47 21.73 13.93
C VAL A 699 -1.67 20.71 14.73
N SER A 700 -1.86 20.73 16.05
CA SER A 700 -1.36 19.69 16.95
C SER A 700 -2.38 18.56 17.03
N ILE A 701 -2.03 17.37 16.53
CA ILE A 701 -2.92 16.21 16.53
C ILE A 701 -3.05 15.59 17.93
N GLY A 702 -1.96 15.52 18.70
CA GLY A 702 -1.93 14.84 19.99
C GLY A 702 -2.07 13.32 19.83
N ASN A 703 -2.85 12.70 20.73
CA ASN A 703 -2.95 11.24 20.86
C ASN A 703 -3.82 10.54 19.81
N GLN A 704 -4.39 11.27 18.84
CA GLN A 704 -5.16 10.69 17.72
C GLN A 704 -6.26 9.69 18.13
N LEU A 705 -7.04 9.99 19.20
CA LEU A 705 -8.10 9.08 19.67
C LEU A 705 -9.34 9.06 18.78
N ASP A 706 -9.60 10.13 18.02
CA ASP A 706 -10.63 10.19 16.98
C ASP A 706 -10.01 10.69 15.68
N LEU A 707 -9.76 12.01 15.53
CA LEU A 707 -9.10 12.56 14.34
C LEU A 707 -7.62 12.19 14.28
N THR A 708 -7.19 11.84 13.07
CA THR A 708 -5.82 11.43 12.78
C THR A 708 -5.09 12.46 11.94
N PRO A 709 -3.76 12.34 11.75
CA PRO A 709 -3.04 13.20 10.83
C PRO A 709 -3.61 13.15 9.39
N SER A 710 -4.06 11.96 8.94
CA SER A 710 -4.63 11.76 7.59
C SER A 710 -5.91 12.56 7.38
N ASP A 711 -6.82 12.55 8.36
CA ASP A 711 -8.13 13.23 8.26
C ASP A 711 -7.93 14.75 8.10
N VAL A 712 -7.06 15.33 8.93
CA VAL A 712 -6.76 16.76 8.90
C VAL A 712 -5.98 17.13 7.64
N MET A 713 -5.00 16.31 7.25
CA MET A 713 -4.20 16.53 6.05
C MET A 713 -5.07 16.53 4.78
N MET A 714 -6.01 15.58 4.66
CA MET A 714 -6.94 15.53 3.53
C MET A 714 -7.83 16.78 3.48
N ALA A 715 -8.40 17.20 4.62
CA ALA A 715 -9.27 18.37 4.68
C ALA A 715 -8.54 19.67 4.28
N ILE A 716 -7.32 19.86 4.76
CA ILE A 716 -6.50 21.03 4.43
C ILE A 716 -5.97 20.96 2.99
N GLY A 717 -5.50 19.79 2.57
CA GLY A 717 -4.85 19.61 1.27
C GLY A 717 -5.78 19.75 0.07
N ARG A 718 -7.09 19.59 0.27
CA ARG A 718 -8.11 19.85 -0.77
C ARG A 718 -8.31 21.33 -1.07
N ARG A 719 -7.73 22.24 -0.28
CA ARG A 719 -7.92 23.66 -0.47
C ARG A 719 -6.98 24.21 -1.55
N ASP A 720 -7.51 25.10 -2.36
CA ASP A 720 -6.77 25.83 -3.38
C ASP A 720 -5.91 26.97 -2.82
N ASP A 721 -5.97 27.23 -1.52
CA ASP A 721 -5.14 28.23 -0.83
C ASP A 721 -3.97 27.62 -0.04
N ILE A 722 -3.73 26.32 -0.18
CA ILE A 722 -2.62 25.59 0.42
C ILE A 722 -1.84 24.85 -0.67
N ASP A 723 -0.54 25.07 -0.72
CA ASP A 723 0.37 24.44 -1.69
C ASP A 723 1.30 23.42 -1.02
N VAL A 724 1.65 23.67 0.25
CA VAL A 724 2.68 22.90 0.97
C VAL A 724 2.15 22.41 2.31
N ILE A 725 2.41 21.13 2.64
CA ILE A 725 2.05 20.56 3.94
C ILE A 725 3.28 19.92 4.57
N GLY A 726 3.64 20.39 5.77
CA GLY A 726 4.62 19.74 6.63
C GLY A 726 3.93 18.78 7.59
N LEU A 727 4.36 17.52 7.64
CA LEU A 727 3.82 16.51 8.55
C LEU A 727 4.93 15.90 9.42
N TYR A 728 4.72 15.92 10.74
CA TYR A 728 5.51 15.15 11.70
C TYR A 728 4.66 14.06 12.35
N ALA A 729 5.08 12.80 12.21
CA ALA A 729 4.38 11.64 12.76
C ALA A 729 5.32 10.74 13.59
N GLU A 730 4.84 10.31 14.76
CA GLU A 730 5.51 9.41 15.68
C GLU A 730 5.05 7.96 15.48
N GLY A 731 3.76 7.76 15.26
CA GLY A 731 3.15 6.46 14.96
C GLY A 731 1.71 6.62 14.48
N PHE A 732 1.14 5.55 13.97
CA PHE A 732 -0.24 5.53 13.47
C PHE A 732 -1.09 4.57 14.30
N ASN A 733 -2.41 4.79 14.33
CA ASN A 733 -3.31 3.73 14.75
C ASN A 733 -3.39 2.66 13.66
N ASP A 734 -4.12 1.59 13.94
CA ASP A 734 -4.30 0.48 13.03
C ASP A 734 -4.88 0.97 11.69
N LEU A 735 -4.18 0.62 10.60
CA LEU A 735 -4.46 1.02 9.21
C LEU A 735 -4.43 2.54 8.90
N ASP A 736 -4.31 3.43 9.88
CA ASP A 736 -4.21 4.88 9.63
C ASP A 736 -2.91 5.26 8.90
N GLY A 737 -1.87 4.43 8.98
CA GLY A 737 -0.64 4.57 8.21
C GLY A 737 -0.88 4.36 6.71
N LEU A 738 -1.66 3.33 6.34
CA LEU A 738 -2.09 3.09 4.96
C LEU A 738 -2.89 4.30 4.44
N VAL A 739 -3.88 4.76 5.20
CA VAL A 739 -4.70 5.93 4.83
C VAL A 739 -3.85 7.20 4.69
N SER A 740 -2.84 7.38 5.54
CA SER A 740 -1.86 8.48 5.44
C SER A 740 -1.11 8.44 4.11
N ILE A 741 -0.59 7.27 3.71
CA ILE A 741 0.13 7.12 2.43
C ILE A 741 -0.79 7.40 1.23
N GLN A 742 -2.02 6.90 1.27
CA GLN A 742 -3.02 7.15 0.23
C GLN A 742 -3.39 8.64 0.13
N THR A 743 -3.49 9.33 1.28
CA THR A 743 -3.74 10.77 1.34
C THR A 743 -2.57 11.55 0.75
N ILE A 744 -1.33 11.19 1.11
CA ILE A 744 -0.12 11.80 0.52
C ILE A 744 -0.17 11.65 -1.00
N ARG A 745 -0.42 10.44 -1.51
CA ARG A 745 -0.51 10.17 -2.94
C ARG A 745 -1.53 11.07 -3.64
N THR A 746 -2.74 11.10 -3.10
CA THR A 746 -3.85 11.91 -3.64
C THR A 746 -3.48 13.40 -3.71
N LEU A 747 -2.82 13.93 -2.67
CA LEU A 747 -2.47 15.35 -2.59
C LEU A 747 -1.25 15.69 -3.45
N SER A 748 -0.25 14.83 -3.50
CA SER A 748 0.89 14.98 -4.40
C SER A 748 0.44 14.91 -5.87
N GLU A 749 -0.50 14.02 -6.20
CA GLU A 749 -1.14 13.97 -7.51
C GLU A 749 -2.02 15.21 -7.81
N ALA A 750 -2.47 15.93 -6.79
CA ALA A 750 -3.10 17.24 -6.94
C ALA A 750 -2.09 18.41 -6.98
N GLY A 751 -0.80 18.11 -7.08
CA GLY A 751 0.29 19.07 -7.21
C GLY A 751 0.77 19.68 -5.89
N LYS A 752 0.36 19.16 -4.72
CA LYS A 752 0.79 19.65 -3.40
C LYS A 752 2.16 19.10 -3.02
N ASP A 753 3.03 19.95 -2.45
CA ASP A 753 4.31 19.49 -1.91
C ASP A 753 4.13 19.02 -0.45
N ILE A 754 4.45 17.75 -0.17
CA ILE A 754 4.33 17.17 1.17
C ILE A 754 5.71 16.90 1.77
N VAL A 755 6.09 17.65 2.83
CA VAL A 755 7.35 17.45 3.55
C VAL A 755 7.07 16.60 4.79
N PHE A 756 7.65 15.40 4.85
CA PHE A 756 7.30 14.42 5.87
C PHE A 756 8.48 14.06 6.78
N TYR A 757 8.27 14.08 8.09
CA TYR A 757 9.21 13.55 9.08
C TYR A 757 8.54 12.43 9.87
N LYS A 758 9.07 11.20 9.73
CA LYS A 758 8.67 10.05 10.55
C LYS A 758 9.66 9.86 11.71
N ALA A 759 9.19 9.98 12.94
CA ALA A 759 9.98 9.62 14.11
C ALA A 759 10.07 8.10 14.30
N GLY A 760 10.98 7.64 15.15
CA GLY A 760 11.19 6.20 15.39
C GLY A 760 12.05 5.50 14.34
N ARG A 761 13.07 6.17 13.79
CA ARG A 761 13.99 5.56 12.81
C ARG A 761 14.91 4.48 13.41
N THR A 762 15.26 4.60 14.68
CA THR A 762 16.07 3.62 15.42
C THR A 762 15.22 2.90 16.45
N GLU A 763 15.69 1.78 16.98
CA GLU A 763 15.02 1.08 18.09
C GLU A 763 14.79 1.99 19.29
N GLN A 764 15.82 2.73 19.72
CA GLN A 764 15.71 3.71 20.80
C GLN A 764 14.74 4.83 20.45
N GLY A 765 14.73 5.29 19.19
CA GLY A 765 13.77 6.27 18.71
C GLY A 765 12.34 5.76 18.75
N ARG A 766 12.11 4.49 18.38
CA ARG A 766 10.77 3.86 18.44
C ARG A 766 10.28 3.74 19.87
N SER A 767 11.16 3.30 20.77
CA SER A 767 10.86 3.22 22.19
C SER A 767 10.54 4.59 22.79
N ALA A 768 11.30 5.64 22.45
CA ALA A 768 11.03 7.00 22.91
C ALA A 768 9.71 7.57 22.37
N ALA A 769 9.41 7.35 21.08
CA ALA A 769 8.15 7.76 20.46
C ALA A 769 6.93 7.07 21.12
N ALA A 770 7.03 5.76 21.40
CA ALA A 770 5.98 5.00 22.06
C ALA A 770 5.73 5.43 23.52
N GLY A 771 6.73 6.01 24.19
CA GLY A 771 6.56 6.56 25.55
C GLY A 771 5.93 7.96 25.59
N HIS A 772 5.86 8.66 24.45
CA HIS A 772 5.36 10.04 24.36
C HIS A 772 3.96 10.13 23.75
N THR A 773 3.55 9.11 22.99
CA THR A 773 2.23 9.01 22.36
C THR A 773 1.58 7.69 22.73
N ALA A 774 0.25 7.69 22.86
CA ALA A 774 -0.51 6.47 23.14
C ALA A 774 -0.56 5.47 21.95
N ALA A 775 0.26 5.69 20.92
CA ALA A 775 0.35 4.92 19.67
C ALA A 775 1.68 4.16 19.59
N VAL A 776 1.64 2.90 19.12
CA VAL A 776 2.84 2.07 18.93
C VAL A 776 3.59 2.54 17.68
N ALA A 777 4.92 2.57 17.73
CA ALA A 777 5.76 2.94 16.59
C ALA A 777 5.95 1.76 15.61
N GLY A 778 5.48 1.92 14.36
CA GLY A 778 5.59 0.90 13.30
C GLY A 778 6.95 0.80 12.59
N ASP A 779 7.00 0.01 11.51
CA ASP A 779 8.19 -0.20 10.68
C ASP A 779 8.52 1.10 9.91
N TYR A 780 9.62 1.75 10.30
CA TYR A 780 10.10 2.99 9.69
C TYR A 780 10.41 2.82 8.20
N ASP A 781 10.99 1.69 7.79
CA ASP A 781 11.40 1.49 6.39
C ASP A 781 10.19 1.35 5.48
N VAL A 782 9.14 0.67 5.95
CA VAL A 782 7.85 0.60 5.22
C VAL A 782 7.29 2.00 5.06
N CYS A 783 7.18 2.76 6.15
CA CYS A 783 6.63 4.11 6.12
C CYS A 783 7.42 5.04 5.21
N GLN A 784 8.76 5.04 5.32
CA GLN A 784 9.65 5.88 4.53
C GLN A 784 9.57 5.52 3.04
N SER A 785 9.61 4.24 2.70
CA SER A 785 9.54 3.78 1.31
C SER A 785 8.18 4.10 0.70
N ALA A 786 7.09 3.79 1.41
CA ALA A 786 5.73 4.02 0.95
C ALA A 786 5.40 5.51 0.80
N ALA A 787 5.79 6.36 1.76
CA ALA A 787 5.59 7.81 1.68
C ALA A 787 6.39 8.44 0.52
N GLY A 788 7.62 7.98 0.29
CA GLY A 788 8.42 8.43 -0.85
C GLY A 788 7.79 8.04 -2.19
N GLN A 789 7.27 6.82 -2.32
CA GLN A 789 6.53 6.36 -3.50
C GLN A 789 5.20 7.11 -3.70
N ALA A 790 4.57 7.53 -2.60
CA ALA A 790 3.37 8.36 -2.65
C ALA A 790 3.65 9.82 -3.04
N GLY A 791 4.91 10.27 -3.10
CA GLY A 791 5.26 11.64 -3.49
C GLY A 791 5.60 12.56 -2.32
N ALA A 792 5.77 12.06 -1.09
CA ALA A 792 6.28 12.88 0.00
C ALA A 792 7.81 13.02 -0.03
N ILE A 793 8.30 14.21 0.30
CA ILE A 793 9.71 14.45 0.61
C ILE A 793 9.99 13.99 2.04
N VAL A 794 10.37 12.73 2.20
CA VAL A 794 10.69 12.16 3.53
C VAL A 794 12.05 12.64 4.03
N THR A 795 12.09 13.26 5.19
CA THR A 795 13.27 13.91 5.77
C THR A 795 13.90 13.08 6.89
N ASP A 796 15.22 13.18 7.03
CA ASP A 796 15.99 12.38 7.99
C ASP A 796 16.41 13.20 9.22
N THR A 797 16.37 14.54 9.12
CA THR A 797 16.71 15.45 10.20
C THR A 797 15.72 16.60 10.32
N PHE A 798 15.61 17.12 11.54
CA PHE A 798 14.85 18.32 11.85
C PHE A 798 15.28 19.55 11.07
N LYS A 799 16.57 19.67 10.73
CA LYS A 799 17.09 20.79 9.95
C LYS A 799 16.73 20.66 8.47
N GLU A 800 16.82 19.46 7.92
CA GLU A 800 16.39 19.16 6.55
C GLU A 800 14.88 19.43 6.39
N PHE A 801 14.06 19.02 7.37
CA PHE A 801 12.62 19.36 7.39
C PHE A 801 12.38 20.87 7.32
N GLU A 802 13.09 21.65 8.15
CA GLU A 802 13.00 23.11 8.14
C GLU A 802 13.37 23.70 6.76
N GLN A 803 14.47 23.23 6.19
CA GLN A 803 14.99 23.70 4.91
C GLN A 803 14.06 23.37 3.75
N LEU A 804 13.52 22.15 3.71
CA LEU A 804 12.58 21.73 2.67
C LEU A 804 11.23 22.43 2.79
N MET A 805 10.74 22.70 4.01
CA MET A 805 9.54 23.52 4.19
C MET A 805 9.74 24.92 3.62
N GLU A 806 10.89 25.56 3.87
CA GLU A 806 11.21 26.87 3.29
C GLU A 806 11.31 26.81 1.76
N LEU A 807 12.00 25.81 1.20
CA LEU A 807 12.15 25.62 -0.24
C LEU A 807 10.81 25.38 -0.93
N CYS A 808 10.01 24.41 -0.48
CA CYS A 808 8.71 24.12 -1.08
C CYS A 808 7.83 25.36 -1.07
N THR A 809 7.76 26.07 0.06
CA THR A 809 6.91 27.26 0.17
C THR A 809 7.35 28.40 -0.75
N ALA A 810 8.66 28.60 -0.94
CA ALA A 810 9.17 29.68 -1.78
C ALA A 810 9.21 29.32 -3.27
N LEU A 811 9.44 28.05 -3.59
CA LEU A 811 9.74 27.59 -4.95
C LEU A 811 8.58 26.85 -5.62
N HIS A 812 7.45 26.65 -4.93
CA HIS A 812 6.30 25.90 -5.46
C HIS A 812 5.88 26.33 -6.87
N CYS A 813 5.79 27.64 -7.10
CA CYS A 813 5.39 28.23 -8.38
C CYS A 813 6.54 28.41 -9.38
N LYS A 814 7.73 27.82 -9.14
CA LYS A 814 8.88 27.88 -10.05
C LYS A 814 8.90 26.66 -10.96
N ASP A 815 9.37 26.85 -12.18
CA ASP A 815 9.50 25.79 -13.18
C ASP A 815 10.76 24.97 -12.89
N VAL A 816 10.59 23.67 -12.63
CA VAL A 816 11.69 22.72 -12.45
C VAL A 816 11.80 21.82 -13.68
N ALA A 817 12.63 22.24 -14.64
CA ALA A 817 12.82 21.52 -15.90
C ALA A 817 13.77 20.30 -15.80
N GLY A 818 14.42 20.10 -14.65
CA GLY A 818 15.34 18.99 -14.43
C GLY A 818 16.26 19.21 -13.23
N VAL A 819 17.34 18.43 -13.17
CA VAL A 819 18.28 18.37 -12.01
C VAL A 819 19.64 19.02 -12.26
N HIS A 820 19.74 19.91 -13.25
CA HIS A 820 20.99 20.61 -13.57
C HIS A 820 21.10 21.91 -12.78
N VAL A 821 22.13 22.02 -11.95
CA VAL A 821 22.33 23.13 -11.02
C VAL A 821 23.48 24.01 -11.49
N GLY A 822 23.20 25.31 -11.59
CA GLY A 822 24.21 26.36 -11.67
C GLY A 822 24.62 26.81 -10.27
N ALA A 823 25.90 27.10 -10.07
CA ALA A 823 26.41 27.65 -8.82
C ALA A 823 27.27 28.90 -9.08
N ILE A 824 27.08 29.93 -8.28
CA ILE A 824 27.88 31.16 -8.24
C ILE A 824 28.34 31.37 -6.81
N SER A 825 29.60 31.73 -6.57
CA SER A 825 30.06 32.30 -5.31
C SER A 825 31.24 33.24 -5.54
N ASN A 826 31.51 34.17 -4.63
CA ASN A 826 32.75 34.95 -4.62
C ASN A 826 33.89 34.27 -3.85
N ALA A 827 33.71 33.02 -3.42
CA ALA A 827 34.71 32.26 -2.69
C ALA A 827 34.87 30.82 -3.22
N GLY A 828 36.10 30.46 -3.57
CA GLY A 828 36.43 29.13 -4.11
C GLY A 828 36.04 27.96 -3.22
N PHE A 829 36.15 28.06 -1.89
CA PHE A 829 35.79 26.95 -1.00
C PHE A 829 34.29 26.62 -1.06
N GLU A 830 33.41 27.62 -1.20
CA GLU A 830 31.98 27.38 -1.38
C GLU A 830 31.72 26.68 -2.71
N THR A 831 32.39 27.10 -3.80
CA THR A 831 32.23 26.43 -5.10
C THR A 831 32.62 24.96 -5.06
N VAL A 832 33.69 24.61 -4.34
CA VAL A 832 34.11 23.21 -4.12
C VAL A 832 33.09 22.49 -3.25
N GLY A 833 32.66 23.07 -2.14
CA GLY A 833 31.67 22.45 -1.25
C GLY A 833 30.31 22.21 -1.92
N MET A 834 29.89 23.11 -2.81
CA MET A 834 28.69 22.92 -3.61
C MET A 834 28.87 21.75 -4.60
N ALA A 835 30.03 21.65 -5.27
CA ALA A 835 30.32 20.56 -6.20
C ALA A 835 30.46 19.19 -5.51
N ASP A 836 31.04 19.13 -4.31
CA ASP A 836 31.14 17.91 -3.51
C ASP A 836 29.77 17.43 -3.01
N ALA A 837 28.80 18.33 -2.88
CA ALA A 837 27.46 18.05 -2.37
C ALA A 837 26.44 17.61 -3.43
N ILE A 838 26.81 17.45 -4.71
CA ILE A 838 25.84 17.14 -5.79
C ILE A 838 25.22 15.73 -5.72
N ARG A 839 25.72 14.86 -4.83
CA ARG A 839 25.20 13.50 -4.61
C ARG A 839 24.90 13.24 -3.15
N GLY A 840 23.73 12.69 -2.89
CA GLY A 840 23.39 12.14 -1.59
C GLY A 840 22.58 10.86 -1.72
N HIS A 841 22.18 10.31 -0.58
CA HIS A 841 21.50 9.02 -0.55
C HIS A 841 20.16 9.00 -1.30
N ARG A 842 19.42 10.12 -1.29
CA ARG A 842 18.09 10.24 -1.92
C ARG A 842 17.98 11.39 -2.92
N TYR A 843 19.09 11.84 -3.47
CA TYR A 843 19.09 12.82 -4.55
C TYR A 843 20.41 12.73 -5.33
N LYS A 844 20.33 13.08 -6.61
CA LYS A 844 21.49 13.29 -7.46
C LYS A 844 21.16 14.46 -8.37
N VAL A 845 21.97 15.50 -8.28
CA VAL A 845 21.96 16.63 -9.21
C VAL A 845 23.27 16.65 -9.99
N ASP A 846 23.28 17.34 -11.10
CA ASP A 846 24.48 17.49 -11.92
C ASP A 846 24.80 18.99 -12.08
N MET A 847 26.09 19.33 -11.97
CA MET A 847 26.59 20.65 -12.34
C MET A 847 27.15 20.54 -13.75
N VAL A 848 26.34 20.94 -14.73
CA VAL A 848 26.69 20.81 -16.14
C VAL A 848 27.74 21.83 -16.56
N GLU A 849 28.62 21.41 -17.47
CA GLU A 849 29.60 22.29 -18.10
C GLU A 849 28.90 23.30 -18.99
N LEU A 850 29.23 24.58 -18.84
CA LEU A 850 28.69 25.66 -19.67
C LEU A 850 29.40 25.65 -21.03
N SER A 851 28.62 25.71 -22.11
CA SER A 851 29.18 25.76 -23.46
C SER A 851 28.47 26.81 -24.33
N GLY A 852 29.12 27.26 -25.41
CA GLY A 852 28.50 28.15 -26.38
C GLY A 852 28.18 29.55 -25.84
N VAL A 853 26.92 29.97 -25.98
CA VAL A 853 26.47 31.36 -25.77
C VAL A 853 26.58 31.82 -24.30
N PRO A 854 26.13 31.04 -23.29
CA PRO A 854 26.29 31.42 -21.88
C PRO A 854 27.75 31.67 -21.48
N THR A 855 28.67 30.79 -21.91
CA THR A 855 30.10 30.92 -21.61
C THR A 855 30.70 32.20 -22.20
N ALA A 856 30.35 32.53 -23.46
CA ALA A 856 30.80 33.75 -24.11
C ALA A 856 30.25 35.02 -23.43
N ARG A 857 28.95 35.01 -23.05
CA ARG A 857 28.32 36.11 -22.31
C ARG A 857 28.94 36.32 -20.93
N LEU A 858 29.24 35.23 -20.20
CA LEU A 858 29.95 35.30 -18.92
C LEU A 858 31.37 35.85 -19.10
N ALA A 859 32.15 35.37 -20.07
CA ALA A 859 33.48 35.92 -20.35
C ALA A 859 33.44 37.43 -20.61
N GLN A 860 32.50 37.89 -21.45
CA GLN A 860 32.34 39.31 -21.76
C GLN A 860 31.99 40.13 -20.50
N LEU A 861 31.05 39.66 -19.69
CA LEU A 861 30.70 40.28 -18.42
C LEU A 861 31.90 40.38 -17.49
N LEU A 862 32.65 39.29 -17.31
CA LEU A 862 33.84 39.24 -16.46
C LEU A 862 34.90 40.25 -16.94
N THR A 863 35.12 40.38 -18.25
CA THR A 863 36.01 41.43 -18.78
C THR A 863 35.49 42.84 -18.49
N GLN A 864 34.19 43.10 -18.67
CA GLN A 864 33.57 44.42 -18.40
C GLN A 864 33.68 44.82 -16.93
N GLN A 865 33.59 43.85 -16.02
CA GLN A 865 33.73 44.06 -14.57
C GLN A 865 35.19 44.01 -14.08
N GLY A 866 36.17 43.92 -14.98
CA GLY A 866 37.60 43.87 -14.63
C GLY A 866 38.08 42.53 -14.02
N LEU A 867 37.26 41.48 -14.10
CA LEU A 867 37.53 40.15 -13.55
C LEU A 867 38.07 39.13 -14.57
N GLY A 868 38.09 39.47 -15.87
CA GLY A 868 38.39 38.53 -16.95
C GLY A 868 39.79 37.90 -16.95
N ALA A 869 40.74 38.45 -16.19
CA ALA A 869 42.07 37.85 -16.00
C ALA A 869 42.15 36.92 -14.77
N LEU A 870 41.14 36.96 -13.90
CA LEU A 870 41.11 36.26 -12.61
C LEU A 870 40.10 35.12 -12.58
N VAL A 871 39.00 35.27 -13.33
CA VAL A 871 37.85 34.36 -13.30
C VAL A 871 37.66 33.67 -14.64
N ASN A 872 37.49 32.36 -14.61
CA ASN A 872 37.12 31.57 -15.78
C ASN A 872 35.60 31.37 -15.84
N PRO A 873 34.95 31.56 -17.01
CA PRO A 873 33.52 31.35 -17.17
C PRO A 873 33.20 29.85 -17.18
N ARG A 874 32.94 29.28 -15.99
CA ARG A 874 32.60 27.86 -15.80
C ARG A 874 31.52 27.70 -14.73
N ASN A 875 31.00 26.48 -14.59
CA ASN A 875 30.09 26.09 -13.51
C ASN A 875 30.78 25.03 -12.62
N PRO A 876 30.90 25.24 -11.30
CA PRO A 876 30.58 26.46 -10.55
C PRO A 876 31.41 27.70 -10.92
N LEU A 877 30.80 28.89 -10.83
CA LEU A 877 31.44 30.17 -11.11
C LEU A 877 31.98 30.80 -9.81
N ASP A 878 33.31 30.97 -9.73
CA ASP A 878 33.98 31.71 -8.65
C ASP A 878 34.27 33.15 -9.10
N LEU A 879 33.47 34.10 -8.62
CA LEU A 879 33.56 35.52 -8.94
C LEU A 879 34.71 36.24 -8.22
N THR A 880 35.37 35.59 -7.25
CA THR A 880 36.37 36.17 -6.34
C THR A 880 35.82 37.30 -5.44
N PRO A 881 36.52 37.64 -4.32
CA PRO A 881 36.08 38.72 -3.43
C PRO A 881 36.02 40.11 -4.08
N MET A 882 36.58 40.30 -5.28
CA MET A 882 36.59 41.57 -6.00
C MET A 882 35.28 41.88 -6.73
N ALA A 883 34.35 40.92 -6.80
CA ALA A 883 33.08 41.10 -7.48
C ALA A 883 32.11 41.98 -6.68
N ASN A 884 31.55 42.98 -7.35
CA ASN A 884 30.52 43.87 -6.84
C ASN A 884 29.10 43.38 -7.19
N GLU A 885 28.08 44.15 -6.82
CA GLU A 885 26.66 43.85 -7.06
C GLU A 885 26.32 43.70 -8.54
N ASP A 886 26.95 44.50 -9.40
CA ASP A 886 26.73 44.44 -10.86
C ASP A 886 27.30 43.15 -11.46
N ALA A 887 28.47 42.71 -10.99
CA ALA A 887 29.04 41.42 -11.39
C ALA A 887 28.14 40.25 -10.96
N TYR A 888 27.61 40.29 -9.72
CA TYR A 888 26.64 39.31 -9.23
C TYR A 888 25.36 39.28 -10.07
N GLU A 889 24.70 40.42 -10.26
CA GLU A 889 23.45 40.48 -11.02
C GLU A 889 23.65 40.05 -12.48
N GLY A 890 24.73 40.50 -13.12
CA GLY A 890 25.07 40.09 -14.48
C GLY A 890 25.26 38.57 -14.60
N ALA A 891 26.02 37.96 -13.69
CA ALA A 891 26.31 36.53 -13.71
C ALA A 891 25.04 35.70 -13.48
N ILE A 892 24.22 36.12 -12.51
CA ILE A 892 22.92 35.49 -12.21
C ILE A 892 22.02 35.52 -13.46
N ARG A 893 21.90 36.66 -14.13
CA ARG A 893 21.08 36.77 -15.35
C ARG A 893 21.57 35.84 -16.46
N VAL A 894 22.87 35.80 -16.73
CA VAL A 894 23.41 34.92 -17.77
C VAL A 894 23.19 33.44 -17.44
N MET A 895 23.36 33.04 -16.18
CA MET A 895 23.13 31.65 -15.75
C MET A 895 21.65 31.28 -15.73
N LEU A 896 20.74 32.20 -15.41
CA LEU A 896 19.30 31.94 -15.50
C LEU A 896 18.80 31.86 -16.94
N ASP A 897 19.37 32.64 -17.86
CA ASP A 897 19.04 32.61 -19.29
C ASP A 897 19.52 31.31 -19.98
N SER A 898 20.51 30.62 -19.41
CA SER A 898 21.11 29.39 -19.96
C SER A 898 20.13 28.22 -19.92
N PRO A 899 19.77 27.59 -21.05
CA PRO A 899 18.89 26.41 -21.06
C PRO A 899 19.52 25.21 -20.35
N GLU A 900 20.85 25.16 -20.22
CA GLU A 900 21.57 24.09 -19.53
C GLU A 900 21.35 24.09 -18.01
N ILE A 901 20.99 25.23 -17.42
CA ILE A 901 20.76 25.39 -15.98
C ILE A 901 19.27 25.37 -15.66
N HIS A 902 18.86 24.50 -14.74
CA HIS A 902 17.47 24.40 -14.29
C HIS A 902 17.22 25.10 -12.95
N ALA A 903 18.23 25.20 -12.07
CA ALA A 903 18.17 25.94 -10.81
C ALA A 903 19.52 26.59 -10.48
N LEU A 904 19.51 27.68 -9.72
CA LEU A 904 20.72 28.45 -9.40
C LEU A 904 20.95 28.57 -7.88
N VAL A 905 22.17 28.28 -7.44
CA VAL A 905 22.66 28.57 -6.08
C VAL A 905 23.60 29.76 -6.12
N VAL A 906 23.31 30.78 -5.32
CA VAL A 906 24.10 32.02 -5.24
C VAL A 906 24.71 32.14 -3.85
N GLY A 907 25.99 31.81 -3.74
CA GLY A 907 26.83 32.05 -2.56
C GLY A 907 27.30 33.49 -2.47
N VAL A 908 27.11 34.08 -1.31
CA VAL A 908 27.53 35.43 -0.97
C VAL A 908 28.36 35.34 0.30
N VAL A 909 29.68 35.39 0.16
CA VAL A 909 30.60 35.60 1.27
C VAL A 909 30.75 37.11 1.47
N PRO A 910 30.08 37.72 2.47
CA PRO A 910 29.94 39.17 2.62
C PRO A 910 31.19 39.86 3.18
N LEU A 911 32.31 39.15 3.38
CA LEU A 911 33.54 39.69 3.99
C LEU A 911 34.41 40.39 2.93
N THR A 912 33.85 41.36 2.19
CA THR A 912 34.55 42.12 1.16
C THR A 912 34.09 43.57 1.13
N ALA A 913 35.01 44.49 0.80
CA ALA A 913 34.70 45.90 0.58
C ALA A 913 34.05 46.16 -0.79
N ALA A 914 33.92 45.13 -1.64
CA ALA A 914 33.26 45.25 -2.93
C ALA A 914 31.73 45.11 -2.86
N LEU A 915 31.17 44.75 -1.68
CA LEU A 915 29.74 44.49 -1.51
C LEU A 915 29.17 45.22 -0.29
N GLU A 916 28.03 45.87 -0.48
CA GLU A 916 27.23 46.53 0.54
C GLU A 916 26.44 45.50 1.38
N THR A 917 27.07 45.01 2.45
CA THR A 917 26.62 43.78 3.14
C THR A 917 26.57 43.88 4.66
N THR A 918 27.11 44.94 5.25
CA THR A 918 26.96 45.21 6.68
C THR A 918 25.54 45.69 7.02
N PRO A 919 25.12 45.63 8.29
CA PRO A 919 23.78 46.09 8.69
C PRO A 919 23.44 47.53 8.31
N ASP A 920 24.45 48.41 8.22
CA ASP A 920 24.27 49.82 7.85
C ASP A 920 24.21 50.02 6.33
N GLU A 921 24.85 49.14 5.55
CA GLU A 921 24.98 49.22 4.10
C GLU A 921 23.84 48.51 3.35
N ILE A 922 23.22 47.47 3.92
CA ILE A 922 22.20 46.67 3.21
C ILE A 922 20.96 47.46 2.77
N GLY A 923 20.75 48.66 3.34
CA GLY A 923 19.69 49.59 2.95
C GLY A 923 20.01 50.46 1.74
N GLU A 924 21.26 50.45 1.25
CA GLU A 924 21.67 51.25 0.10
C GLU A 924 21.01 50.80 -1.20
N THR A 925 20.81 51.76 -2.11
CA THR A 925 20.14 51.51 -3.39
C THR A 925 21.03 50.63 -4.26
N GLY A 926 20.46 49.55 -4.79
CA GLY A 926 21.22 48.59 -5.59
C GLY A 926 22.04 47.59 -4.78
N SER A 927 21.83 47.47 -3.46
CA SER A 927 22.42 46.37 -2.68
C SER A 927 21.90 45.00 -3.12
N LEU A 928 22.58 43.92 -2.72
CA LEU A 928 22.10 42.55 -2.98
C LEU A 928 20.74 42.25 -2.34
N VAL A 929 20.37 42.97 -1.27
CA VAL A 929 19.06 42.87 -0.62
C VAL A 929 17.93 43.35 -1.53
N GLU A 930 18.19 44.32 -2.42
CA GLU A 930 17.26 44.75 -3.46
C GLU A 930 17.31 43.85 -4.70
N ARG A 931 18.51 43.53 -5.18
CA ARG A 931 18.71 42.84 -6.46
C ARG A 931 18.29 41.37 -6.42
N LEU A 932 18.67 40.61 -5.39
CA LEU A 932 18.41 39.17 -5.33
C LEU A 932 16.90 38.85 -5.31
N PRO A 933 16.07 39.49 -4.45
CA PRO A 933 14.62 39.29 -4.51
C PRO A 933 14.03 39.72 -5.84
N ARG A 934 14.49 40.82 -6.45
CA ARG A 934 14.02 41.24 -7.78
C ARG A 934 14.27 40.15 -8.83
N LEU A 935 15.48 39.62 -8.88
CA LEU A 935 15.86 38.53 -9.80
C LEU A 935 15.06 37.26 -9.52
N PHE A 936 14.86 36.93 -8.24
CA PHE A 936 14.05 35.80 -7.81
C PHE A 936 12.61 35.89 -8.33
N HIS A 937 11.95 37.04 -8.19
CA HIS A 937 10.56 37.20 -8.67
C HIS A 937 10.45 37.26 -10.19
N GLN A 938 11.46 37.81 -10.88
CA GLN A 938 11.50 37.88 -12.36
C GLN A 938 11.78 36.52 -13.01
N SER A 939 12.52 35.65 -12.33
CA SER A 939 12.89 34.32 -12.83
C SER A 939 11.77 33.31 -12.67
N LYS A 940 11.58 32.47 -13.70
CA LYS A 940 10.78 31.24 -13.59
C LYS A 940 11.56 30.08 -12.95
N LYS A 941 12.88 30.08 -13.05
CA LYS A 941 13.76 29.04 -12.47
C LYS A 941 13.98 29.26 -10.97
N PRO A 942 14.13 28.19 -10.18
CA PRO A 942 14.49 28.28 -8.77
C PRO A 942 15.83 28.98 -8.54
N ILE A 943 15.87 29.89 -7.56
CA ILE A 943 17.08 30.54 -7.07
C ILE A 943 17.10 30.41 -5.55
N ILE A 944 18.23 29.99 -5.01
CA ILE A 944 18.48 30.02 -3.57
C ILE A 944 19.79 30.76 -3.26
N VAL A 945 19.87 31.34 -2.08
CA VAL A 945 21.02 32.15 -1.65
C VAL A 945 21.73 31.48 -0.48
N VAL A 946 23.05 31.58 -0.42
CA VAL A 946 23.87 31.15 0.71
C VAL A 946 24.59 32.37 1.27
N VAL A 947 24.48 32.56 2.59
CA VAL A 947 25.26 33.56 3.35
C VAL A 947 25.97 32.82 4.47
N ASP A 948 27.07 32.15 4.13
CA ASP A 948 27.87 31.34 5.07
C ASP A 948 28.82 32.25 5.86
N SER A 949 28.30 32.89 6.91
CA SER A 949 29.03 33.86 7.72
C SER A 949 28.49 34.00 9.15
N GLY A 950 29.21 34.74 10.00
CA GLY A 950 28.86 34.94 11.41
C GLY A 950 27.63 35.85 11.64
N SER A 951 27.25 36.01 12.90
CA SER A 951 26.01 36.69 13.31
C SER A 951 25.92 38.17 12.91
N LEU A 952 27.06 38.83 12.64
CA LEU A 952 27.10 40.19 12.08
C LEU A 952 26.28 40.31 10.79
N TYR A 953 26.20 39.23 10.00
CA TYR A 953 25.49 39.17 8.72
C TYR A 953 24.13 38.47 8.81
N ASP A 954 23.60 38.25 10.02
CA ASP A 954 22.22 37.79 10.19
C ASP A 954 21.19 38.81 9.66
N PRO A 955 21.38 40.14 9.83
CA PRO A 955 20.49 41.13 9.21
C PRO A 955 20.42 41.02 7.69
N LEU A 956 21.55 40.79 7.01
CA LEU A 956 21.60 40.56 5.56
C LEU A 956 20.75 39.34 5.16
N ALA A 957 21.01 38.20 5.79
CA ALA A 957 20.28 36.96 5.51
C ALA A 957 18.77 37.12 5.79
N ARG A 958 18.40 37.73 6.92
CA ARG A 958 17.00 38.03 7.25
C ARG A 958 16.34 38.97 6.26
N ALA A 959 17.04 40.01 5.82
CA ALA A 959 16.49 40.99 4.88
C ALA A 959 16.15 40.33 3.54
N ILE A 960 17.07 39.52 2.99
CA ILE A 960 16.84 38.74 1.77
C ILE A 960 15.68 37.75 1.97
N ARG A 961 15.71 36.99 3.07
CA ARG A 961 14.70 35.96 3.37
C ARG A 961 13.30 36.52 3.58
N SER A 962 13.19 37.68 4.24
CA SER A 962 11.92 38.37 4.48
C SER A 962 11.21 38.81 3.19
N ARG A 963 11.95 38.92 2.08
CA ARG A 963 11.44 39.23 0.74
C ARG A 963 11.17 37.97 -0.10
N GLY A 964 11.12 36.79 0.53
CA GLY A 964 10.64 35.55 -0.08
C GLY A 964 11.73 34.64 -0.68
N VAL A 965 12.99 35.05 -0.69
CA VAL A 965 14.09 34.24 -1.24
C VAL A 965 14.60 33.24 -0.18
N PRO A 966 14.71 31.94 -0.47
CA PRO A 966 15.32 30.98 0.46
C PRO A 966 16.79 31.31 0.72
N VAL A 967 17.17 31.37 2.00
CA VAL A 967 18.56 31.67 2.41
C VAL A 967 19.11 30.55 3.27
N PHE A 968 20.31 30.08 2.94
CA PHE A 968 21.05 29.06 3.68
C PHE A 968 22.28 29.67 4.35
N ARG A 969 22.75 28.99 5.40
CA ARG A 969 23.96 29.38 6.15
C ARG A 969 25.14 28.43 5.90
N SER A 970 24.98 27.42 5.06
CA SER A 970 26.11 26.67 4.51
C SER A 970 25.81 26.17 3.09
N ALA A 971 26.85 26.19 2.25
CA ALA A 971 26.72 25.92 0.82
C ALA A 971 26.42 24.44 0.51
N ASP A 972 27.02 23.52 1.26
CA ASP A 972 26.78 22.08 1.10
C ASP A 972 25.35 21.67 1.49
N GLN A 973 24.80 22.28 2.56
CA GLN A 973 23.40 22.06 2.96
C GLN A 973 22.41 22.64 1.96
N ALA A 974 22.76 23.77 1.33
CA ALA A 974 21.96 24.38 0.27
C ALA A 974 21.81 23.44 -0.92
N ILE A 975 22.92 22.88 -1.42
CA ILE A 975 22.88 21.90 -2.52
C ILE A 975 22.15 20.62 -2.12
N ARG A 976 22.37 20.11 -0.90
CA ARG A 976 21.65 18.93 -0.39
C ARG A 976 20.14 19.13 -0.44
N SER A 977 19.65 20.22 0.14
CA SER A 977 18.21 20.49 0.24
C SER A 977 17.60 20.82 -1.12
N LEU A 978 18.29 21.61 -1.94
CA LEU A 978 17.86 21.90 -3.32
C LEU A 978 17.82 20.63 -4.16
N GLY A 979 18.82 19.76 -4.05
CA GLY A 979 18.85 18.50 -4.80
C GLY A 979 17.70 17.57 -4.45
N ARG A 980 17.34 17.48 -3.16
CA ARG A 980 16.13 16.77 -2.70
C ARG A 980 14.86 17.36 -3.31
N TYR A 981 14.72 18.68 -3.28
CA TYR A 981 13.58 19.39 -3.88
C TYR A 981 13.48 19.17 -5.40
N LEU A 982 14.57 19.35 -6.15
CA LEU A 982 14.57 19.20 -7.61
C LEU A 982 14.25 17.76 -8.03
N CYS A 983 14.88 16.75 -7.39
CA CYS A 983 14.61 15.35 -7.72
C CYS A 983 13.14 14.96 -7.46
N HIS A 984 12.54 15.51 -6.40
CA HIS A 984 11.12 15.32 -6.11
C HIS A 984 10.24 15.94 -7.21
N ARG A 985 10.46 17.21 -7.56
CA ARG A 985 9.66 17.91 -8.57
C ARG A 985 9.78 17.29 -9.96
N VAL A 986 10.96 16.79 -10.35
CA VAL A 986 11.15 16.10 -11.65
C VAL A 986 10.42 14.76 -11.68
N TYR A 987 10.49 13.98 -10.60
CA TYR A 987 9.81 12.69 -10.51
C TYR A 987 8.29 12.85 -10.62
N ASP A 988 7.72 13.89 -10.01
CA ASP A 988 6.29 14.16 -10.11
C ASP A 988 5.89 14.51 -11.55
N VAL A 989 6.66 15.34 -12.27
CA VAL A 989 6.41 15.67 -13.67
C VAL A 989 6.41 14.42 -14.57
N GLU A 990 7.43 13.56 -14.44
CA GLU A 990 7.51 12.31 -15.21
C GLU A 990 6.32 11.36 -14.93
N ARG A 991 5.83 11.35 -13.69
CA ARG A 991 4.69 10.54 -13.27
C ARG A 991 3.37 11.03 -13.88
N PHE A 992 3.16 12.34 -13.98
CA PHE A 992 1.96 12.92 -14.62
C PHE A 992 1.96 12.74 -16.13
N GLU A 993 3.09 13.00 -16.81
CA GLU A 993 3.17 12.83 -18.26
C GLU A 993 3.06 11.34 -18.66
N GLY A 994 3.53 10.43 -17.81
CA GLY A 994 3.38 8.98 -17.99
C GLY A 994 1.94 8.50 -17.93
N SER A 995 1.07 9.10 -17.09
CA SER A 995 -0.33 8.70 -16.94
C SER A 995 -1.22 9.20 -18.08
N GLU A 996 -0.92 10.36 -18.68
CA GLU A 996 -1.62 10.86 -19.88
C GLU A 996 -1.27 10.07 -21.15
N SER A 997 -0.10 9.41 -21.18
CA SER A 997 0.37 8.64 -22.36
C SER A 997 -0.44 7.38 -22.69
N LEU A 998 -1.37 6.98 -21.83
CA LEU A 998 -2.30 5.86 -22.04
C LEU A 998 -3.63 6.25 -22.71
N GLY A 999 -3.85 7.54 -23.06
CA GLY A 999 -5.19 8.00 -23.46
C GLY A 999 -5.31 9.11 -24.50
N ALA A 1000 -4.26 9.50 -25.22
CA ALA A 1000 -4.39 10.52 -26.27
C ALA A 1000 -4.66 9.88 -27.65
N PRO A 1001 -5.79 10.16 -28.32
CA PRO A 1001 -5.98 9.76 -29.72
C PRO A 1001 -4.99 10.56 -30.57
N ARG A 1002 -4.12 9.85 -31.30
CA ARG A 1002 -3.22 10.47 -32.29
C ARG A 1002 -4.08 11.21 -33.32
N GLY A 1003 -3.97 12.54 -33.33
CA GLY A 1003 -4.35 13.37 -34.48
C GLY A 1003 -3.42 13.13 -35.65
#